data_AF-A0A2M9T5C9-F1
#
_entry.id   AF-A0A2M9T5C9-F1
#
_cell.length_a   1.000
_cell.length_b   1.000
_cell.length_c   1.000
_cell.angle_alpha   90.00
_cell.angle_beta   90.00
_cell.angle_gamma   90.00
#
_symmetry.space_group_name_H-M   'P 1'
#
loop_
_entity.id
_entity.type
_entity.pdbx_description
1 polymer ?
#
loop_
_entity_poly.entity_id
_entity_poly.type
_entity_poly.pdbx_seq_one_letter_code
_entity_poly.pdbx_strand_id
1 'polypeptide(L)'
;MRWFCCRRAEELDHLLREHSSSLDEPLFVQIAGNDEAAVRHAAAALARRWPHAHMVGMAGPLPMAGEANLAVGVASMTSSTVSSLALPADEFDRPDGLAALIAEAVVRHDTTLLLLFTNHRSALPPLLRRLPLANERMVIIGCALPEGSVLFSPDGRLERGGIAVSFSGTALRGHCMAPFLWEPVGRSFSITKSSGQQIDELDGQKPSWYLERYLGKEFMDRLPLSGVEFPFLIERNGRDVCLPIVALHSDGSVAVRGHVHDGEKVRFSYVHAPSLYWSARDAAMHAAKQSAEGMFFYYSAALSGYTRPLFDGVMSAFGQAAFFPAVEVFVKDAHTATAVWTAAFAAVSLTETAASAENSLSSPLPAPPEGIMTLAQLMSTSSRDMGRLHVRLQMSEQRYKSLFEHNTDIVYSTDLHGRLTSVNPAFEQVLGYKKEEILYTNSLKYIHPNDIPRVTRYFYRALRGNVQTYNLEIPTKSGERLLFQMKNIPIIVDGKKVGIYGIGHNITEQKKAEEKIAYLAYYDPDTNLPNRTKWMELLAGQLEKAKQKQRKIAVILIDFDRFKWINDSVGHYAGDDILRQLVERIRRVLPPSAELGRFHGDKFCLLFPLKTEAQAATEAALRIVREVARPIVYDGKEFFVTASVGLAMFPDDGEDEHALLRHADMAVNMAKKGGGNRVERYCPEMNAEMMHRLEMDGYLRKAIEENELFLCYQPIVDVHTGAVIATEALVRWRNPKLGLVRPDEFIPLAEETGLIHEIGRWVLQTACRQTKQWQRETGNDKLAIFVNVSAVQFQHERFVDDVKQALKQSNLLPSCLRLELTEHSMLRHLSSTMRTLDELKRLGVGIAVDDFGSGYSSFHYLKQLPATILKIDRAFIERLHTNASDAAIVKAIITMGRGLGLETIAEGVEALEQLERLRDLQCSYAQGYALCPPLVAEEIAAYMTGRQMNQL
;
A
#
# COMPACT_ATOMS: atom_id res chain seq x y z
N MET A 1 43.46 54.17 -48.91
CA MET A 1 42.66 54.04 -47.68
C MET A 1 42.67 55.37 -46.96
N ARG A 2 41.54 55.83 -46.39
CA ARG A 2 41.41 57.06 -45.58
C ARG A 2 40.71 56.77 -44.25
N TRP A 3 41.05 57.49 -43.18
CA TRP A 3 40.49 57.30 -41.83
C TRP A 3 39.88 58.59 -41.27
N PHE A 4 38.78 58.47 -40.52
CA PHE A 4 38.02 59.59 -39.92
C PHE A 4 37.73 59.33 -38.43
N CYS A 5 37.77 60.39 -37.60
CA CYS A 5 37.47 60.34 -36.16
C CYS A 5 36.28 61.23 -35.80
N CYS A 6 35.36 60.74 -34.99
CA CYS A 6 34.16 61.48 -34.57
C CYS A 6 33.75 61.20 -33.13
N ARG A 7 33.09 62.17 -32.48
CA ARG A 7 32.58 62.01 -31.10
C ARG A 7 31.22 61.31 -31.07
N ARG A 8 30.41 61.50 -32.12
CA ARG A 8 29.10 60.87 -32.33
C ARG A 8 28.92 60.43 -33.77
N ALA A 9 28.05 59.45 -34.00
CA ALA A 9 27.79 58.89 -35.33
C ALA A 9 27.27 59.94 -36.34
N GLU A 10 26.56 60.99 -35.88
CA GLU A 10 26.02 62.02 -36.77
C GLU A 10 27.09 62.97 -37.35
N GLU A 11 28.25 63.12 -36.71
CA GLU A 11 29.37 63.95 -37.21
C GLU A 11 30.07 63.30 -38.43
N LEU A 12 30.04 61.97 -38.50
CA LEU A 12 30.57 61.19 -39.61
C LEU A 12 29.82 61.49 -40.92
N ASP A 13 28.52 61.78 -40.81
CA ASP A 13 27.62 62.03 -41.93
C ASP A 13 27.88 63.39 -42.62
N HIS A 14 28.50 64.34 -41.91
CA HIS A 14 28.94 65.63 -42.48
C HIS A 14 30.33 65.53 -43.14
N LEU A 15 31.28 64.81 -42.52
CA LEU A 15 32.64 64.59 -43.03
C LEU A 15 32.66 63.79 -44.35
N LEU A 16 31.72 62.85 -44.51
CA LEU A 16 31.61 62.01 -45.70
C LEU A 16 30.88 62.70 -46.88
N ARG A 17 30.07 63.75 -46.63
CA ARG A 17 29.39 64.54 -47.69
C ARG A 17 30.35 65.38 -48.52
N GLU A 18 31.45 65.84 -47.94
CA GLU A 18 32.44 66.66 -48.64
C GLU A 18 33.35 65.86 -49.59
N HIS A 19 33.32 64.51 -49.53
CA HIS A 19 34.32 63.65 -50.17
C HIS A 19 33.73 62.57 -51.10
N SER A 20 32.45 62.66 -51.48
CA SER A 20 31.80 61.64 -52.31
C SER A 20 32.05 61.83 -53.81
N SER A 21 33.00 61.10 -54.38
CA SER A 21 33.08 60.84 -55.82
C SER A 21 33.20 59.33 -56.06
N SER A 22 32.23 58.77 -56.80
CA SER A 22 32.05 57.37 -57.22
C SER A 22 31.49 56.39 -56.17
N LEU A 23 30.30 55.83 -56.45
CA LEU A 23 29.54 54.90 -55.60
C LEU A 23 29.63 53.43 -56.07
N ASP A 24 30.45 53.13 -57.09
CA ASP A 24 30.46 51.82 -57.79
C ASP A 24 31.73 50.97 -57.55
N GLU A 25 32.61 51.36 -56.62
CA GLU A 25 33.80 50.56 -56.26
C GLU A 25 33.54 49.64 -55.03
N PRO A 26 34.15 48.44 -54.96
CA PRO A 26 34.06 47.59 -53.78
C PRO A 26 34.83 48.22 -52.62
N LEU A 27 34.08 48.71 -51.62
CA LEU A 27 34.62 49.40 -50.45
C LEU A 27 34.73 48.45 -49.26
N PHE A 28 35.88 48.48 -48.58
CA PHE A 28 36.07 47.85 -47.27
C PHE A 28 36.04 48.92 -46.18
N VAL A 29 35.12 48.78 -45.22
CA VAL A 29 34.87 49.79 -44.17
C VAL A 29 35.08 49.17 -42.79
N GLN A 30 35.98 49.76 -42.01
CA GLN A 30 36.31 49.31 -40.66
C GLN A 30 35.82 50.32 -39.63
N ILE A 31 35.19 49.85 -38.54
CA ILE A 31 34.61 50.71 -37.50
C ILE A 31 35.09 50.24 -36.12
N ALA A 32 35.68 51.15 -35.34
CA ALA A 32 36.16 50.87 -33.99
C ALA A 32 35.64 51.90 -32.99
N GLY A 33 35.33 51.49 -31.77
CA GLY A 33 34.88 52.38 -30.70
C GLY A 33 34.87 51.75 -29.31
N ASN A 34 34.75 52.61 -28.29
CA ASN A 34 34.81 52.19 -26.88
C ASN A 34 33.51 51.60 -26.34
N ASP A 35 32.41 51.82 -27.06
CA ASP A 35 31.07 51.38 -26.71
C ASP A 35 30.45 50.58 -27.87
N GLU A 36 29.95 49.39 -27.56
CA GLU A 36 29.31 48.48 -28.52
C GLU A 36 28.06 49.12 -29.14
N ALA A 37 27.27 49.86 -28.35
CA ALA A 37 26.04 50.48 -28.86
C ALA A 37 26.36 51.58 -29.88
N ALA A 38 27.39 52.38 -29.61
CA ALA A 38 27.89 53.41 -30.52
C ALA A 38 28.44 52.81 -31.84
N VAL A 39 29.24 51.73 -31.78
CA VAL A 39 29.79 51.04 -32.96
C VAL A 39 28.70 50.43 -33.82
N ARG A 40 27.69 49.79 -33.21
CA ARG A 40 26.55 49.21 -33.96
C ARG A 40 25.68 50.28 -34.62
N HIS A 41 25.47 51.41 -33.94
CA HIS A 41 24.70 52.51 -34.50
C HIS A 41 25.41 53.12 -35.73
N ALA A 42 26.73 53.33 -35.65
CA ALA A 42 27.54 53.82 -36.76
C ALA A 42 27.58 52.83 -37.95
N ALA A 43 27.75 51.53 -37.68
CA ALA A 43 27.72 50.49 -38.70
C ALA A 43 26.37 50.43 -39.43
N ALA A 44 25.27 50.52 -38.69
CA ALA A 44 23.92 50.52 -39.27
C ALA A 44 23.64 51.77 -40.11
N ALA A 45 24.18 52.93 -39.71
CA ALA A 45 24.04 54.18 -40.48
C ALA A 45 24.81 54.11 -41.81
N LEU A 46 26.06 53.63 -41.78
CA LEU A 46 26.91 53.50 -42.98
C LEU A 46 26.40 52.42 -43.95
N ALA A 47 25.93 51.28 -43.43
CA ALA A 47 25.40 50.18 -44.25
C ALA A 47 24.16 50.56 -45.06
N ARG A 48 23.32 51.49 -44.56
CA ARG A 48 22.18 52.03 -45.33
C ARG A 48 22.62 52.88 -46.53
N ARG A 49 23.80 53.49 -46.47
CA ARG A 49 24.31 54.41 -47.48
C ARG A 49 25.17 53.72 -48.54
N TRP A 50 25.98 52.74 -48.12
CA TRP A 50 26.82 51.91 -48.99
C TRP A 50 26.42 50.44 -48.88
N PRO A 51 25.32 50.01 -49.53
CA PRO A 51 24.79 48.65 -49.41
C PRO A 51 25.73 47.58 -49.98
N HIS A 52 26.72 47.96 -50.79
CA HIS A 52 27.71 47.07 -51.38
C HIS A 52 29.09 47.13 -50.69
N ALA A 53 29.23 47.90 -49.61
CA ALA A 53 30.47 47.94 -48.83
C ALA A 53 30.53 46.79 -47.82
N HIS A 54 31.68 46.15 -47.69
CA HIS A 54 31.90 45.12 -46.68
C HIS A 54 32.41 45.75 -45.39
N MET A 55 31.64 45.58 -44.30
CA MET A 55 31.89 46.26 -43.02
C MET A 55 32.32 45.30 -41.92
N VAL A 56 33.35 45.68 -41.18
CA VAL A 56 33.82 44.96 -39.98
C VAL A 56 33.93 45.93 -38.81
N GLY A 57 33.39 45.52 -37.65
CA GLY A 57 33.32 46.35 -36.45
C GLY A 57 33.98 45.70 -35.23
N MET A 58 34.62 46.51 -34.38
CA MET A 58 35.18 46.08 -33.09
C MET A 58 34.79 47.05 -31.97
N ALA A 59 34.46 46.52 -30.78
CA ALA A 59 34.19 47.31 -29.59
C ALA A 59 34.99 46.79 -28.38
N GLY A 60 35.60 47.70 -27.62
CA GLY A 60 36.41 47.41 -26.42
C GLY A 60 37.10 48.68 -25.89
N PRO A 61 37.78 48.69 -24.72
CA PRO A 61 38.44 49.89 -24.21
C PRO A 61 39.68 50.26 -25.05
N LEU A 62 39.51 51.14 -26.04
CA LEU A 62 40.55 51.61 -26.96
C LEU A 62 41.08 52.99 -26.51
N PRO A 63 42.41 53.20 -26.50
CA PRO A 63 42.98 54.53 -26.32
C PRO A 63 42.75 55.35 -27.61
N MET A 64 41.73 56.21 -27.59
CA MET A 64 41.39 57.10 -28.71
C MET A 64 42.08 58.46 -28.52
N ALA A 65 42.52 59.11 -29.60
CA ALA A 65 43.14 60.43 -29.52
C ALA A 65 42.08 61.51 -29.19
N GLY A 66 42.23 62.18 -28.03
CA GLY A 66 41.32 63.24 -27.58
C GLY A 66 39.97 62.73 -27.07
N GLU A 67 38.91 63.56 -27.15
CA GLU A 67 37.54 63.23 -26.68
C GLU A 67 36.71 62.40 -27.69
N ALA A 68 37.35 61.66 -28.61
CA ALA A 68 36.67 60.90 -29.67
C ALA A 68 36.25 59.49 -29.22
N ASN A 69 35.05 59.04 -29.63
CA ASN A 69 34.47 57.75 -29.22
C ASN A 69 34.33 56.72 -30.36
N LEU A 70 34.57 57.13 -31.62
CA LEU A 70 34.41 56.31 -32.82
C LEU A 70 35.48 56.65 -33.89
N ALA A 71 36.04 55.63 -34.54
CA ALA A 71 36.98 55.73 -35.66
C ALA A 71 36.51 54.86 -36.84
N VAL A 72 36.59 55.40 -38.06
CA VAL A 72 36.12 54.73 -39.28
C VAL A 72 37.15 54.82 -40.40
N GLY A 73 37.55 53.67 -40.95
CA GLY A 73 38.51 53.54 -42.04
C GLY A 73 37.86 53.02 -43.31
N VAL A 74 38.16 53.64 -44.47
CA VAL A 74 37.58 53.28 -45.78
C VAL A 74 38.68 53.02 -46.80
N ALA A 75 38.67 51.85 -47.43
CA ALA A 75 39.60 51.45 -48.48
C ALA A 75 38.89 51.03 -49.78
N SER A 76 39.41 51.47 -50.92
CA SER A 76 39.13 50.94 -52.26
C SER A 76 40.40 50.21 -52.75
N MET A 77 40.25 49.04 -53.38
CA MET A 77 41.38 48.21 -53.82
C MET A 77 41.22 47.80 -55.29
N THR A 78 42.17 48.23 -56.13
CA THR A 78 42.26 47.85 -57.55
C THR A 78 43.72 47.66 -57.96
N SER A 79 44.11 46.43 -58.34
CA SER A 79 45.44 45.96 -58.84
C SER A 79 46.39 45.30 -57.81
N SER A 80 47.06 44.24 -58.29
CA SER A 80 47.54 43.05 -57.56
C SER A 80 49.03 42.74 -57.81
N THR A 81 49.89 42.95 -56.80
CA THR A 81 51.20 42.28 -56.64
C THR A 81 51.63 42.39 -55.17
N VAL A 82 52.03 41.28 -54.52
CA VAL A 82 52.39 41.21 -53.10
C VAL A 82 53.78 40.58 -52.94
N SER A 83 54.68 41.24 -52.19
CA SER A 83 56.01 40.74 -51.84
C SER A 83 56.12 40.60 -50.31
N SER A 84 56.74 39.52 -49.80
CA SER A 84 56.85 39.27 -48.35
C SER A 84 58.27 38.88 -47.92
N LEU A 85 58.61 39.17 -46.65
CA LEU A 85 59.90 38.88 -46.01
C LEU A 85 59.66 38.56 -44.53
N ALA A 86 60.29 37.51 -44.01
CA ALA A 86 60.25 37.12 -42.59
C ALA A 86 61.66 37.15 -41.99
N LEU A 87 61.81 37.73 -40.79
CA LEU A 87 63.10 37.90 -40.09
C LEU A 87 63.01 37.41 -38.63
N PRO A 88 64.09 36.85 -38.05
CA PRO A 88 64.14 36.40 -36.65
C PRO A 88 64.04 37.56 -35.64
N ALA A 89 63.55 37.28 -34.42
CA ALA A 89 63.30 38.30 -33.39
C ALA A 89 64.58 38.92 -32.79
N ASP A 90 65.68 38.18 -32.84
CA ASP A 90 67.01 38.49 -32.33
C ASP A 90 67.78 39.49 -33.20
N GLU A 91 67.30 39.80 -34.42
CA GLU A 91 67.89 40.84 -35.29
C GLU A 91 67.37 42.27 -34.98
N PHE A 92 66.40 42.43 -34.07
CA PHE A 92 65.74 43.71 -33.76
C PHE A 92 66.52 44.62 -32.80
N ASP A 93 67.68 44.20 -32.28
CA ASP A 93 68.51 44.99 -31.35
C ASP A 93 69.28 46.15 -32.02
N ARG A 94 69.32 46.23 -33.37
CA ARG A 94 69.95 47.34 -34.12
C ARG A 94 69.03 47.87 -35.24
N PRO A 95 68.14 48.84 -34.97
CA PRO A 95 67.07 49.25 -35.90
C PRO A 95 67.54 49.91 -37.21
N ASP A 96 68.77 50.43 -37.29
CA ASP A 96 69.30 51.11 -38.48
C ASP A 96 69.64 50.13 -39.63
N GLY A 97 70.21 48.97 -39.32
CA GLY A 97 70.53 47.94 -40.33
C GLY A 97 69.28 47.21 -40.82
N LEU A 98 68.30 47.01 -39.94
CA LEU A 98 67.07 46.29 -40.22
C LEU A 98 66.13 47.06 -41.17
N ALA A 99 66.00 48.38 -41.01
CA ALA A 99 65.15 49.19 -41.88
C ALA A 99 65.67 49.22 -43.34
N ALA A 100 66.98 49.32 -43.54
CA ALA A 100 67.59 49.28 -44.86
C ALA A 100 67.39 47.92 -45.56
N LEU A 101 67.55 46.83 -44.80
CA LEU A 101 67.38 45.46 -45.29
C LEU A 101 65.93 45.18 -45.74
N ILE A 102 64.95 45.68 -44.97
CA ILE A 102 63.52 45.59 -45.32
C ILE A 102 63.22 46.40 -46.59
N ALA A 103 63.74 47.63 -46.69
CA ALA A 103 63.51 48.49 -47.85
C ALA A 103 64.07 47.88 -49.15
N GLU A 104 65.29 47.35 -49.10
CA GLU A 104 65.95 46.76 -50.28
C GLU A 104 65.23 45.47 -50.74
N ALA A 105 64.77 44.65 -49.80
CA ALA A 105 64.13 43.37 -50.08
C ALA A 105 62.74 43.52 -50.71
N VAL A 106 61.86 44.34 -50.12
CA VAL A 106 60.41 44.31 -50.45
C VAL A 106 59.83 45.65 -50.91
N VAL A 107 60.59 46.76 -50.88
CA VAL A 107 60.10 48.06 -51.36
C VAL A 107 60.58 48.30 -52.79
N ARG A 108 59.66 48.75 -53.67
CA ARG A 108 59.88 49.11 -55.08
C ARG A 108 59.34 50.52 -55.35
N HIS A 109 59.72 51.11 -56.48
CA HIS A 109 59.40 52.52 -56.79
C HIS A 109 57.88 52.78 -56.92
N ASP A 110 57.09 51.78 -57.30
CA ASP A 110 55.63 51.82 -57.41
C ASP A 110 54.90 51.30 -56.17
N THR A 111 55.63 50.94 -55.10
CA THR A 111 55.02 50.46 -53.87
C THR A 111 54.11 51.53 -53.27
N THR A 112 52.85 51.18 -53.06
CA THR A 112 51.82 52.07 -52.50
C THR A 112 51.51 51.74 -51.04
N LEU A 113 51.85 50.53 -50.57
CA LEU A 113 51.60 50.07 -49.20
C LEU A 113 52.69 49.10 -48.72
N LEU A 114 53.23 49.32 -47.51
CA LEU A 114 54.13 48.40 -46.81
C LEU A 114 53.57 48.09 -45.42
N LEU A 115 53.40 46.81 -45.09
CA LEU A 115 52.87 46.34 -43.81
C LEU A 115 53.97 45.62 -43.01
N LEU A 116 54.16 46.00 -41.74
CA LEU A 116 55.21 45.50 -40.86
C LEU A 116 54.64 45.01 -39.53
N PHE A 117 55.03 43.83 -39.08
CA PHE A 117 54.45 43.19 -37.89
C PHE A 117 55.53 42.73 -36.91
N THR A 118 55.28 42.92 -35.60
CA THR A 118 56.21 42.48 -34.54
C THR A 118 55.49 42.05 -33.26
N ASN A 119 56.10 41.12 -32.53
CA ASN A 119 55.72 40.72 -31.17
C ASN A 119 56.40 41.59 -30.08
N HIS A 120 57.34 42.48 -30.44
CA HIS A 120 58.08 43.36 -29.52
C HIS A 120 57.57 44.82 -29.58
N ARG A 121 56.58 45.14 -28.73
CA ARG A 121 55.88 46.45 -28.70
C ARG A 121 56.80 47.67 -28.60
N SER A 122 57.92 47.58 -27.89
CA SER A 122 58.84 48.70 -27.64
C SER A 122 59.78 49.05 -28.80
N ALA A 123 60.03 48.12 -29.73
CA ALA A 123 61.01 48.29 -30.81
C ALA A 123 60.42 48.86 -32.12
N LEU A 124 59.08 48.84 -32.26
CA LEU A 124 58.36 49.20 -33.49
C LEU A 124 58.39 50.70 -33.83
N PRO A 125 58.13 51.65 -32.90
CA PRO A 125 58.13 53.09 -33.24
C PRO A 125 59.50 53.65 -33.68
N PRO A 126 60.65 53.20 -33.14
CA PRO A 126 61.98 53.53 -33.66
C PRO A 126 62.26 53.02 -35.09
N LEU A 127 61.74 51.84 -35.45
CA LEU A 127 61.94 51.19 -36.75
C LEU A 127 61.14 51.88 -37.87
N LEU A 128 59.86 52.17 -37.62
CA LEU A 128 58.97 52.84 -38.59
C LEU A 128 59.42 54.26 -38.96
N ARG A 129 60.05 54.98 -38.02
CA ARG A 129 60.60 56.32 -38.30
C ARG A 129 61.71 56.29 -39.34
N ARG A 130 62.47 55.19 -39.42
CA ARG A 130 63.69 55.05 -40.23
C ARG A 130 63.47 54.42 -41.61
N LEU A 131 62.30 53.80 -41.87
CA LEU A 131 61.97 53.27 -43.19
C LEU A 131 61.71 54.40 -44.21
N PRO A 132 62.31 54.33 -45.42
CA PRO A 132 62.13 55.33 -46.47
C PRO A 132 60.79 55.13 -47.21
N LEU A 133 60.19 56.23 -47.68
CA LEU A 133 59.05 56.21 -48.59
C LEU A 133 59.56 56.24 -50.03
N ALA A 134 59.16 55.27 -50.85
CA ALA A 134 59.60 55.16 -52.24
C ALA A 134 58.92 56.17 -53.18
N ASN A 135 57.73 56.65 -52.82
CA ASN A 135 56.99 57.70 -53.54
C ASN A 135 55.97 58.37 -52.59
N GLU A 136 55.38 59.49 -53.02
CA GLU A 136 54.41 60.28 -52.22
C GLU A 136 53.07 59.57 -51.97
N ARG A 137 52.80 58.46 -52.69
CA ARG A 137 51.59 57.64 -52.53
C ARG A 137 51.82 56.43 -51.63
N MET A 138 53.06 56.18 -51.20
CA MET A 138 53.42 55.04 -50.37
C MET A 138 52.99 55.26 -48.92
N VAL A 139 52.34 54.26 -48.35
CA VAL A 139 51.93 54.24 -46.94
C VAL A 139 52.63 53.10 -46.22
N ILE A 140 53.26 53.37 -45.07
CA ILE A 140 53.87 52.33 -44.23
C ILE A 140 53.03 52.15 -42.96
N ILE A 141 52.71 50.90 -42.63
CA ILE A 141 51.85 50.49 -41.51
C ILE A 141 52.62 49.49 -40.64
N GLY A 142 52.79 49.78 -39.35
CA GLY A 142 53.42 48.87 -38.38
C GLY A 142 52.48 48.39 -37.26
N CYS A 143 52.70 47.17 -36.72
CA CYS A 143 51.70 46.43 -35.92
C CYS A 143 52.19 45.70 -34.61
N ALA A 144 51.49 45.80 -33.45
CA ALA A 144 51.68 45.04 -32.15
C ALA A 144 50.43 44.90 -31.18
N LEU A 145 50.25 43.85 -30.32
CA LEU A 145 48.98 43.46 -29.58
C LEU A 145 48.54 44.14 -28.23
N PRO A 146 47.20 44.18 -27.96
CA PRO A 146 46.56 43.96 -26.62
C PRO A 146 45.33 42.98 -26.57
N GLU A 147 44.96 42.42 -25.39
CA GLU A 147 44.01 41.29 -25.19
C GLU A 147 42.54 41.65 -24.80
N GLY A 148 41.52 40.98 -25.41
CA GLY A 148 40.13 40.87 -24.87
C GLY A 148 38.92 41.33 -25.73
N SER A 149 39.02 41.36 -27.06
CA SER A 149 38.00 41.99 -27.94
C SER A 149 36.86 41.06 -28.44
N VAL A 150 35.69 41.63 -28.74
CA VAL A 150 34.51 40.96 -29.37
C VAL A 150 34.48 41.22 -30.88
N LEU A 151 34.15 40.21 -31.69
CA LEU A 151 34.14 40.28 -33.16
C LEU A 151 32.71 40.33 -33.74
N PHE A 152 32.53 41.12 -34.80
CA PHE A 152 31.26 41.24 -35.54
C PHE A 152 31.46 41.02 -37.04
N SER A 153 30.54 40.28 -37.66
CA SER A 153 30.41 40.15 -39.11
C SER A 153 28.96 40.42 -39.54
N PRO A 154 28.69 40.60 -40.85
CA PRO A 154 27.33 40.68 -41.37
C PRO A 154 26.44 39.47 -41.00
N ASP A 155 27.04 38.32 -40.71
CA ASP A 155 26.35 37.07 -40.38
C ASP A 155 26.13 36.87 -38.87
N GLY A 156 26.69 37.73 -38.00
CA GLY A 156 26.40 37.68 -36.56
C GLY A 156 27.49 38.21 -35.62
N ARG A 157 27.15 38.16 -34.32
CA ARG A 157 28.01 38.51 -33.17
C ARG A 157 28.76 37.26 -32.69
N LEU A 158 30.08 37.34 -32.56
CA LEU A 158 30.93 36.27 -32.05
C LEU A 158 31.66 36.73 -30.79
N GLU A 159 31.22 36.22 -29.64
CA GLU A 159 31.92 36.36 -28.36
C GLU A 159 33.06 35.36 -28.21
N ARG A 160 32.97 34.23 -28.92
CA ARG A 160 33.92 33.11 -28.89
C ARG A 160 34.06 32.52 -30.29
N GLY A 161 35.27 32.54 -30.81
CA GLY A 161 35.58 31.96 -32.12
C GLY A 161 36.43 32.89 -32.96
N GLY A 162 36.33 32.72 -34.27
CA GLY A 162 37.08 33.49 -35.23
C GLY A 162 36.29 33.83 -36.47
N ILE A 163 36.82 34.69 -37.33
CA ILE A 163 36.26 35.01 -38.65
C ILE A 163 37.36 34.75 -39.67
N ALA A 164 37.13 33.95 -40.70
CA ALA A 164 38.02 33.87 -41.85
C ALA A 164 37.50 34.79 -42.97
N VAL A 165 38.33 35.60 -43.62
CA VAL A 165 37.93 36.45 -44.76
C VAL A 165 38.73 36.04 -45.98
N SER A 166 38.06 35.65 -47.05
CA SER A 166 38.68 35.25 -48.32
C SER A 166 38.43 36.29 -49.42
N PHE A 167 39.36 36.42 -50.38
CA PHE A 167 39.18 37.26 -51.57
C PHE A 167 39.44 36.48 -52.87
N SER A 168 38.67 36.79 -53.91
CA SER A 168 38.80 36.20 -55.26
C SER A 168 38.37 37.24 -56.30
N GLY A 169 39.29 37.73 -57.13
CA GLY A 169 39.04 38.84 -58.06
C GLY A 169 38.53 40.11 -57.35
N THR A 170 37.31 40.55 -57.66
CA THR A 170 36.66 41.72 -57.03
C THR A 170 35.74 41.38 -55.84
N ALA A 171 35.64 40.10 -55.47
CA ALA A 171 34.72 39.63 -54.43
C ALA A 171 35.44 39.34 -53.10
N LEU A 172 34.93 39.91 -52.00
CA LEU A 172 35.41 39.70 -50.63
C LEU A 172 34.33 39.00 -49.79
N ARG A 173 34.70 37.96 -49.02
CA ARG A 173 33.73 37.15 -48.26
C ARG A 173 34.24 36.83 -46.86
N GLY A 174 33.37 36.93 -45.85
CA GLY A 174 33.65 36.54 -44.47
C GLY A 174 33.01 35.19 -44.11
N HIS A 175 33.66 34.42 -43.24
CA HIS A 175 33.24 33.10 -42.78
C HIS A 175 33.39 33.03 -41.27
N CYS A 176 32.30 32.79 -40.55
CA CYS A 176 32.35 32.68 -39.09
C CYS A 176 32.80 31.28 -38.65
N MET A 177 33.73 31.22 -37.70
CA MET A 177 34.21 29.98 -37.08
C MET A 177 33.43 29.70 -35.80
N ALA A 178 32.93 28.47 -35.64
CA ALA A 178 32.10 28.08 -34.51
C ALA A 178 32.84 28.19 -33.16
N PRO A 179 32.13 28.49 -32.05
CA PRO A 179 32.75 28.63 -30.73
C PRO A 179 33.37 27.32 -30.25
N PHE A 180 34.58 27.37 -29.69
CA PHE A 180 35.19 26.24 -28.97
C PHE A 180 34.59 26.06 -27.57
N LEU A 181 34.67 24.85 -27.02
CA LEU A 181 34.08 24.49 -25.73
C LEU A 181 35.09 24.64 -24.58
N TRP A 182 34.60 24.96 -23.39
CA TRP A 182 35.34 24.88 -22.13
C TRP A 182 35.01 23.58 -21.41
N GLU A 183 36.03 22.87 -20.88
CA GLU A 183 35.81 21.72 -19.98
C GLU A 183 36.01 22.15 -18.53
N PRO A 184 34.99 21.98 -17.65
CA PRO A 184 35.14 22.26 -16.23
C PRO A 184 35.94 21.17 -15.50
N VAL A 185 36.73 21.59 -14.51
CA VAL A 185 37.57 20.73 -13.67
C VAL A 185 37.10 20.77 -12.22
N GLY A 186 36.88 19.59 -11.65
CA GLY A 186 36.59 19.43 -10.23
C GLY A 186 35.22 19.96 -9.80
N ARG A 187 35.09 20.28 -8.51
CA ARG A 187 33.85 20.78 -7.91
C ARG A 187 33.67 22.28 -8.18
N SER A 188 32.45 22.77 -8.01
CA SER A 188 32.20 24.22 -7.97
C SER A 188 32.59 24.80 -6.60
N PHE A 189 33.15 25.99 -6.61
CA PHE A 189 33.50 26.78 -5.43
C PHE A 189 32.54 27.96 -5.34
N SER A 190 32.01 28.23 -4.16
CA SER A 190 31.19 29.40 -3.91
C SER A 190 32.08 30.59 -3.58
N ILE A 191 31.89 31.70 -4.27
CA ILE A 191 32.50 32.98 -3.92
C ILE A 191 31.85 33.45 -2.62
N THR A 192 32.62 33.43 -1.53
CA THR A 192 32.14 33.89 -0.22
C THR A 192 32.43 35.36 0.01
N LYS A 193 33.38 35.93 -0.75
CA LYS A 193 33.70 37.36 -0.73
C LYS A 193 34.33 37.83 -2.04
N SER A 194 33.80 38.88 -2.64
CA SER A 194 34.36 39.56 -3.81
C SER A 194 34.27 41.09 -3.75
N SER A 195 35.10 41.75 -4.57
CA SER A 195 35.08 43.20 -4.77
C SER A 195 35.25 43.52 -6.25
N GLY A 196 34.13 43.75 -6.95
CA GLY A 196 34.12 44.12 -8.37
C GLY A 196 34.68 43.03 -9.28
N GLN A 197 35.95 43.13 -9.63
CA GLN A 197 36.70 42.19 -10.48
C GLN A 197 37.71 41.34 -9.69
N GLN A 198 37.66 41.41 -8.36
CA GLN A 198 38.54 40.69 -7.45
C GLN A 198 37.75 39.64 -6.67
N ILE A 199 38.27 38.42 -6.62
CA ILE A 199 37.77 37.35 -5.75
C ILE A 199 38.67 37.31 -4.51
N ASP A 200 38.09 37.60 -3.35
CA ASP A 200 38.82 37.63 -2.08
C ASP A 200 38.80 36.28 -1.36
N GLU A 201 37.67 35.54 -1.45
CA GLU A 201 37.49 34.23 -0.82
C GLU A 201 36.62 33.27 -1.66
N LEU A 202 37.04 32.00 -1.69
CA LEU A 202 36.32 30.86 -2.24
C LEU A 202 36.08 29.84 -1.12
N ASP A 203 34.84 29.43 -0.88
CA ASP A 203 34.45 28.49 0.20
C ASP A 203 35.04 28.87 1.58
N GLY A 204 35.25 30.17 1.86
CA GLY A 204 35.87 30.66 3.11
C GLY A 204 37.40 30.57 3.18
N GLN A 205 38.09 30.31 2.06
CA GLN A 205 39.55 30.22 1.98
C GLN A 205 40.09 31.09 0.82
N LYS A 206 41.36 31.54 0.90
CA LYS A 206 41.98 32.38 -0.14
C LYS A 206 42.08 31.65 -1.49
N PRO A 207 41.72 32.29 -2.63
CA PRO A 207 41.77 31.66 -3.95
C PRO A 207 43.17 31.15 -4.34
N SER A 208 44.23 31.85 -3.91
CA SER A 208 45.62 31.43 -4.14
C SER A 208 45.92 30.02 -3.63
N TRP A 209 45.32 29.63 -2.50
CA TRP A 209 45.51 28.30 -1.92
C TRP A 209 44.95 27.21 -2.84
N TYR A 210 43.76 27.44 -3.43
CA TYR A 210 43.18 26.52 -4.39
C TYR A 210 43.99 26.48 -5.69
N LEU A 211 44.40 27.64 -6.22
CA LEU A 211 45.19 27.67 -7.46
C LEU A 211 46.52 26.94 -7.31
N GLU A 212 47.26 27.15 -6.22
CA GLU A 212 48.51 26.44 -5.97
C GLU A 212 48.28 24.94 -5.73
N ARG A 213 47.23 24.56 -4.98
CA ARG A 213 46.92 23.16 -4.66
C ARG A 213 46.48 22.36 -5.88
N TYR A 214 45.71 22.96 -6.79
CA TYR A 214 45.12 22.27 -7.94
C TYR A 214 45.93 22.43 -9.24
N LEU A 215 46.57 23.59 -9.46
CA LEU A 215 47.29 23.91 -10.70
C LEU A 215 48.80 24.07 -10.50
N GLY A 216 49.27 24.08 -9.25
CA GLY A 216 50.70 24.15 -8.92
C GLY A 216 51.26 25.57 -8.95
N LYS A 217 52.50 25.70 -8.48
CA LYS A 217 53.20 27.00 -8.38
C LYS A 217 53.59 27.58 -9.73
N GLU A 218 53.96 26.73 -10.68
CA GLU A 218 54.35 27.13 -12.05
C GLU A 218 53.20 27.82 -12.80
N PHE A 219 51.95 27.44 -12.52
CA PHE A 219 50.77 28.15 -13.01
C PHE A 219 50.73 29.59 -12.49
N MET A 220 50.97 29.79 -11.20
CA MET A 220 50.91 31.11 -10.56
C MET A 220 52.01 32.04 -11.07
N ASP A 221 53.23 31.51 -11.25
CA ASP A 221 54.40 32.27 -11.70
C ASP A 221 54.26 32.77 -13.16
N ARG A 222 53.35 32.18 -13.93
CA ARG A 222 53.09 32.51 -15.34
C ARG A 222 51.87 33.39 -15.57
N LEU A 223 51.21 33.89 -14.51
CA LEU A 223 50.10 34.83 -14.66
C LEU A 223 50.61 36.15 -15.31
N PRO A 224 49.83 36.76 -16.23
CA PRO A 224 48.46 36.43 -16.62
C PRO A 224 48.31 35.33 -17.69
N LEU A 225 49.40 34.90 -18.34
CA LEU A 225 49.36 34.00 -19.50
C LEU A 225 48.66 32.67 -19.19
N SER A 226 49.00 32.06 -18.06
CA SER A 226 48.40 30.80 -17.60
C SER A 226 46.91 30.97 -17.22
N GLY A 227 46.50 32.15 -16.74
CA GLY A 227 45.13 32.42 -16.30
C GLY A 227 44.11 32.53 -17.43
N VAL A 228 44.58 32.67 -18.67
CA VAL A 228 43.78 32.56 -19.89
C VAL A 228 43.63 31.09 -20.32
N GLU A 229 44.65 30.27 -20.08
CA GLU A 229 44.65 28.83 -20.38
C GLU A 229 43.73 28.06 -19.43
N PHE A 230 43.69 28.47 -18.15
CA PHE A 230 42.82 27.87 -17.12
C PHE A 230 41.96 28.92 -16.40
N PRO A 231 40.89 29.43 -17.04
CA PRO A 231 40.05 30.46 -16.44
C PRO A 231 39.02 29.87 -15.48
N PHE A 232 38.39 30.76 -14.70
CA PHE A 232 37.16 30.42 -14.00
C PHE A 232 35.97 30.40 -14.97
N LEU A 233 35.08 29.44 -14.80
CA LEU A 233 33.82 29.33 -15.51
C LEU A 233 32.67 29.54 -14.51
N ILE A 234 31.76 30.45 -14.86
CA ILE A 234 30.54 30.72 -14.11
C ILE A 234 29.32 30.55 -15.00
N GLU A 235 28.28 29.91 -14.50
CA GLU A 235 27.02 29.77 -15.22
C GLU A 235 26.10 30.95 -14.92
N ARG A 236 25.73 31.73 -15.94
CA ARG A 236 24.78 32.86 -15.84
C ARG A 236 23.72 32.72 -16.91
N ASN A 237 22.44 32.71 -16.52
CA ASN A 237 21.30 32.60 -17.45
C ASN A 237 21.40 31.39 -18.42
N GLY A 238 21.86 30.24 -17.93
CA GLY A 238 22.04 29.02 -18.73
C GLY A 238 23.20 29.08 -19.74
N ARG A 239 24.12 30.04 -19.59
CA ARG A 239 25.32 30.17 -20.42
C ARG A 239 26.57 30.21 -19.54
N ASP A 240 27.59 29.48 -19.98
CA ASP A 240 28.89 29.51 -19.34
C ASP A 240 29.63 30.80 -19.72
N VAL A 241 29.94 31.64 -18.74
CA VAL A 241 30.75 32.86 -18.85
C VAL A 241 32.16 32.54 -18.36
N CYS A 242 33.16 32.86 -19.18
CA CYS A 242 34.56 32.66 -18.89
C CYS A 242 35.13 33.92 -18.21
N LEU A 243 35.85 33.72 -17.12
CA LEU A 243 36.49 34.73 -16.29
C LEU A 243 37.99 34.44 -16.22
N PRO A 244 38.80 34.96 -17.16
CA PRO A 244 40.26 34.81 -17.14
C PRO A 244 40.87 35.36 -15.87
N ILE A 245 41.87 34.66 -15.34
CA ILE A 245 42.62 35.10 -14.16
C ILE A 245 43.74 36.04 -14.62
N VAL A 246 43.73 37.29 -14.16
CA VAL A 246 44.63 38.34 -14.67
C VAL A 246 45.73 38.73 -13.71
N ALA A 247 45.53 38.57 -12.39
CA ALA A 247 46.59 38.83 -11.42
C ALA A 247 46.36 38.06 -10.13
N LEU A 248 47.46 37.75 -9.45
CA LEU A 248 47.47 37.34 -8.05
C LEU A 248 47.97 38.53 -7.22
N HIS A 249 47.21 38.90 -6.20
CA HIS A 249 47.62 39.92 -5.24
C HIS A 249 48.40 39.30 -4.07
N SER A 250 49.23 40.10 -3.41
CA SER A 250 50.09 39.66 -2.30
C SER A 250 49.32 39.14 -1.08
N ASP A 251 48.05 39.49 -0.94
CA ASP A 251 47.15 39.01 0.11
C ASP A 251 46.46 37.67 -0.21
N GLY A 252 46.78 37.07 -1.37
CA GLY A 252 46.22 35.81 -1.85
C GLY A 252 44.87 35.94 -2.58
N SER A 253 44.34 37.16 -2.75
CA SER A 253 43.18 37.42 -3.60
C SER A 253 43.56 37.38 -5.08
N VAL A 254 42.57 37.11 -5.93
CA VAL A 254 42.80 36.92 -7.37
C VAL A 254 41.92 37.89 -8.16
N ALA A 255 42.54 38.65 -9.04
CA ALA A 255 41.82 39.48 -10.00
C ALA A 255 41.41 38.63 -11.21
N VAL A 256 40.16 38.78 -11.61
CA VAL A 256 39.57 38.12 -12.79
C VAL A 256 39.04 39.17 -13.76
N ARG A 257 39.06 38.86 -15.06
CA ARG A 257 38.54 39.75 -16.10
C ARG A 257 37.02 39.55 -16.25
N GLY A 258 36.27 40.26 -15.42
CA GLY A 258 34.80 40.27 -15.40
C GLY A 258 34.26 40.51 -13.99
N HIS A 259 33.04 41.04 -13.87
CA HIS A 259 32.43 41.26 -12.56
C HIS A 259 32.00 39.96 -11.90
N VAL A 260 32.23 39.84 -10.60
CA VAL A 260 31.90 38.68 -9.76
C VAL A 260 31.14 39.12 -8.51
N HIS A 261 30.21 38.30 -8.05
CA HIS A 261 29.34 38.58 -6.91
C HIS A 261 29.38 37.45 -5.87
N ASP A 262 29.16 37.83 -4.60
CA ASP A 262 29.03 36.87 -3.51
C ASP A 262 27.88 35.88 -3.76
N GLY A 263 28.10 34.61 -3.42
CA GLY A 263 27.16 33.51 -3.63
C GLY A 263 27.22 32.88 -5.03
N GLU A 264 27.90 33.52 -5.99
CA GLU A 264 28.14 32.92 -7.29
C GLU A 264 29.05 31.68 -7.22
N LYS A 265 28.85 30.73 -8.13
CA LYS A 265 29.63 29.50 -8.19
C LYS A 265 30.58 29.51 -9.37
N VAL A 266 31.88 29.37 -9.09
CA VAL A 266 32.93 29.28 -10.10
C VAL A 266 33.52 27.88 -10.16
N ARG A 267 33.96 27.47 -11.34
CA ARG A 267 34.71 26.23 -11.57
C ARG A 267 36.00 26.55 -12.32
N PHE A 268 37.06 25.81 -12.03
CA PHE A 268 38.22 25.81 -12.93
C PHE A 268 37.80 25.24 -14.27
N SER A 269 38.36 25.74 -15.36
CA SER A 269 38.09 25.22 -16.69
C SER A 269 39.31 25.30 -17.59
N TYR A 270 39.31 24.59 -18.71
CA TYR A 270 40.33 24.68 -19.76
C TYR A 270 39.69 24.51 -21.14
N VAL A 271 40.41 24.89 -22.21
CA VAL A 271 39.92 24.77 -23.58
C VAL A 271 39.85 23.29 -23.99
N HIS A 272 38.69 22.84 -24.45
CA HIS A 272 38.49 21.50 -25.00
C HIS A 272 39.25 21.37 -26.34
N ALA A 273 40.48 20.85 -26.27
CA ALA A 273 41.41 20.72 -27.38
C ALA A 273 40.81 20.14 -28.68
N PRO A 274 40.00 19.06 -28.66
CA PRO A 274 39.37 18.55 -29.88
C PRO A 274 38.43 19.57 -30.54
N SER A 275 37.63 20.29 -29.76
CA SER A 275 36.67 21.25 -30.32
C SER A 275 37.37 22.45 -30.98
N LEU A 276 38.48 22.91 -30.40
CA LEU A 276 39.29 23.98 -30.97
C LEU A 276 39.93 23.53 -32.30
N TYR A 277 40.52 22.34 -32.31
CA TYR A 277 41.18 21.79 -33.51
C TYR A 277 40.20 21.57 -34.66
N TRP A 278 39.06 20.92 -34.41
CA TRP A 278 38.07 20.66 -35.46
C TRP A 278 37.39 21.93 -35.97
N SER A 279 37.05 22.87 -35.09
CA SER A 279 36.48 24.16 -35.51
C SER A 279 37.46 24.94 -36.40
N ALA A 280 38.75 24.96 -36.03
CA ALA A 280 39.80 25.56 -36.84
C ALA A 280 39.94 24.91 -38.22
N ARG A 281 39.94 23.57 -38.26
CA ARG A 281 40.05 22.78 -39.49
C ARG A 281 38.88 23.02 -40.43
N ASP A 282 37.66 22.93 -39.92
CA ASP A 282 36.45 22.98 -40.74
C ASP A 282 36.28 24.35 -41.38
N ALA A 283 36.63 25.43 -40.68
CA ALA A 283 36.64 26.78 -41.25
C ALA A 283 37.69 26.93 -42.36
N ALA A 284 38.91 26.45 -42.13
CA ALA A 284 39.98 26.52 -43.12
C ALA A 284 39.63 25.75 -44.39
N MET A 285 39.05 24.55 -44.24
CA MET A 285 38.58 23.73 -45.36
C MET A 285 37.42 24.37 -46.13
N HIS A 286 36.48 25.02 -45.45
CA HIS A 286 35.38 25.72 -46.12
C HIS A 286 35.88 26.90 -46.94
N ALA A 287 36.81 27.67 -46.37
CA ALA A 287 37.35 28.85 -47.03
C ALA A 287 38.26 28.46 -48.22
N ALA A 288 38.97 27.32 -48.17
CA ALA A 288 39.84 26.85 -49.25
C ALA A 288 39.10 26.30 -50.49
N LYS A 289 37.86 25.78 -50.33
CA LYS A 289 37.06 25.21 -51.43
C LYS A 289 36.59 26.21 -52.49
N GLN A 290 36.79 27.51 -52.31
CA GLN A 290 36.18 28.57 -53.15
C GLN A 290 37.17 29.40 -53.99
N SER A 291 38.36 28.87 -54.30
CA SER A 291 39.35 29.52 -55.19
C SER A 291 39.73 30.95 -54.76
N ALA A 292 40.13 31.10 -53.50
CA ALA A 292 40.57 32.38 -52.95
C ALA A 292 42.01 32.70 -53.37
N GLU A 293 42.25 33.91 -53.86
CA GLU A 293 43.58 34.48 -54.14
C GLU A 293 44.33 34.83 -52.83
N GLY A 294 43.63 34.92 -51.70
CA GLY A 294 44.21 34.96 -50.36
C GLY A 294 43.16 35.00 -49.25
N MET A 295 43.60 34.87 -47.99
CA MET A 295 42.71 34.64 -46.84
C MET A 295 43.24 35.23 -45.53
N PHE A 296 42.36 35.76 -44.68
CA PHE A 296 42.66 36.35 -43.38
C PHE A 296 41.92 35.59 -42.29
N PHE A 297 42.51 35.37 -41.11
CA PHE A 297 41.83 34.74 -39.97
C PHE A 297 41.86 35.65 -38.75
N TYR A 298 40.69 35.92 -38.17
CA TYR A 298 40.48 36.72 -36.96
C TYR A 298 40.10 35.77 -35.82
N TYR A 299 40.60 35.95 -34.60
CA TYR A 299 40.22 35.16 -33.43
C TYR A 299 40.01 36.03 -32.19
N SER A 300 39.03 35.67 -31.35
CA SER A 300 38.62 36.46 -30.18
C SER A 300 39.41 36.17 -28.89
N ALA A 301 40.34 35.21 -28.90
CA ALA A 301 41.19 34.86 -27.74
C ALA A 301 42.66 34.72 -28.17
N ALA A 302 43.59 35.15 -27.31
CA ALA A 302 45.02 34.92 -27.52
C ALA A 302 45.28 33.41 -27.40
N LEU A 303 45.56 32.74 -28.53
CA LEU A 303 45.95 31.33 -28.53
C LEU A 303 47.36 31.21 -27.94
N SER A 304 47.47 30.66 -26.73
CA SER A 304 48.74 30.48 -26.00
C SER A 304 48.91 29.05 -25.47
N GLY A 305 50.13 28.73 -25.04
CA GLY A 305 50.47 27.46 -24.41
C GLY A 305 50.09 26.25 -25.28
N TYR A 306 49.39 25.27 -24.70
CA TYR A 306 49.02 24.02 -25.37
C TYR A 306 47.99 24.20 -26.51
N THR A 307 47.30 25.34 -26.57
CA THR A 307 46.28 25.61 -27.60
C THR A 307 46.89 26.10 -28.91
N ARG A 308 48.07 26.72 -28.86
CA ARG A 308 48.77 27.27 -30.02
C ARG A 308 49.25 26.19 -31.00
N PRO A 309 49.95 25.11 -30.57
CA PRO A 309 50.35 24.03 -31.48
C PRO A 309 49.18 23.33 -32.19
N LEU A 310 48.00 23.27 -31.54
CA LEU A 310 46.78 22.72 -32.15
C LEU A 310 46.30 23.57 -33.33
N PHE A 311 46.40 24.89 -33.23
CA PHE A 311 46.01 25.81 -34.29
C PHE A 311 47.08 25.92 -35.39
N ASP A 312 48.35 26.07 -34.98
CA ASP A 312 49.49 26.18 -35.90
C ASP A 312 49.58 24.95 -36.82
N GLY A 313 49.28 23.74 -36.30
CA GLY A 313 49.24 22.52 -37.10
C GLY A 313 48.15 22.52 -38.18
N VAL A 314 46.96 23.04 -37.91
CA VAL A 314 45.90 23.13 -38.94
C VAL A 314 46.32 24.09 -40.06
N MET A 315 46.92 25.21 -39.69
CA MET A 315 47.25 26.29 -40.62
C MET A 315 48.50 26.01 -41.46
N SER A 316 49.45 25.22 -40.95
CA SER A 316 50.66 24.83 -41.70
C SER A 316 50.36 24.08 -43.01
N ALA A 317 49.14 23.54 -43.16
CA ALA A 317 48.70 22.87 -44.38
C ALA A 317 48.42 23.83 -45.56
N PHE A 318 48.37 25.15 -45.34
CA PHE A 318 47.90 26.13 -46.33
C PHE A 318 49.00 27.04 -46.93
N GLY A 319 50.28 26.62 -46.94
CA GLY A 319 51.39 27.38 -47.55
C GLY A 319 51.93 28.53 -46.69
N GLN A 320 52.70 29.48 -47.27
CA GLN A 320 53.34 30.61 -46.55
C GLN A 320 52.30 31.51 -45.86
N ALA A 321 51.89 31.11 -44.66
CA ALA A 321 51.02 31.85 -43.77
C ALA A 321 51.87 32.81 -42.92
N ALA A 322 51.60 34.11 -43.03
CA ALA A 322 52.20 35.10 -42.13
C ALA A 322 51.26 35.31 -40.94
N PHE A 323 51.63 34.71 -39.82
CA PHE A 323 50.86 34.78 -38.59
C PHE A 323 51.10 36.09 -37.87
N PHE A 324 50.03 36.86 -37.65
CA PHE A 324 50.08 38.05 -36.82
C PHE A 324 49.03 37.94 -35.72
N PRO A 325 49.45 37.74 -34.47
CA PRO A 325 48.55 37.92 -33.35
C PRO A 325 48.48 39.45 -33.15
N ALA A 326 47.31 40.05 -33.35
CA ALA A 326 46.81 41.43 -33.12
C ALA A 326 47.72 42.70 -33.22
N VAL A 327 47.08 43.85 -33.46
CA VAL A 327 47.74 45.04 -34.02
C VAL A 327 47.25 46.38 -33.38
N GLU A 328 48.18 47.22 -32.93
CA GLU A 328 48.11 48.70 -32.87
C GLU A 328 48.76 49.21 -34.16
N VAL A 329 48.04 50.02 -34.95
CA VAL A 329 48.46 50.55 -36.25
C VAL A 329 49.15 51.91 -36.09
N PHE A 330 50.38 52.00 -36.56
CA PHE A 330 51.11 53.25 -36.74
C PHE A 330 51.21 53.59 -38.22
N VAL A 331 50.68 54.74 -38.68
CA VAL A 331 50.79 55.18 -40.09
C VAL A 331 51.77 56.34 -40.20
N LYS A 332 52.61 56.29 -41.23
CA LYS A 332 53.50 57.38 -41.65
C LYS A 332 53.20 57.70 -43.13
N ASP A 333 52.81 58.94 -43.40
CA ASP A 333 52.66 59.51 -44.75
C ASP A 333 53.39 60.87 -44.87
N ALA A 334 53.31 61.53 -46.03
CA ALA A 334 54.01 62.80 -46.30
C ALA A 334 53.48 64.01 -45.48
N HIS A 335 52.36 63.89 -44.76
CA HIS A 335 51.65 65.04 -44.19
C HIS A 335 51.31 64.91 -42.69
N THR A 336 51.66 63.81 -42.01
CA THR A 336 51.36 63.60 -40.58
C THR A 336 52.58 63.19 -39.74
N ALA A 337 52.78 63.86 -38.58
CA ALA A 337 53.67 63.36 -37.52
C ALA A 337 52.98 62.20 -36.79
N THR A 338 53.77 61.18 -36.43
CA THR A 338 53.35 59.83 -36.02
C THR A 338 52.14 59.82 -35.08
N ALA A 339 51.00 59.30 -35.54
CA ALA A 339 49.79 59.13 -34.75
C ALA A 339 49.49 57.65 -34.48
N VAL A 340 48.86 57.37 -33.34
CA VAL A 340 48.60 56.02 -32.77
C VAL A 340 47.14 55.63 -33.01
N TRP A 341 46.89 54.44 -33.56
CA TRP A 341 45.55 53.87 -33.78
C TRP A 341 45.49 52.36 -33.45
N THR A 342 44.30 51.78 -33.25
CA THR A 342 44.11 50.36 -32.82
C THR A 342 43.17 49.59 -33.76
N ALA A 343 43.56 48.42 -34.30
CA ALA A 343 42.72 47.46 -35.06
C ALA A 343 43.42 46.10 -35.25
N ALA A 344 42.75 44.92 -35.14
CA ALA A 344 43.38 43.58 -35.22
C ALA A 344 43.43 42.95 -36.64
N PHE A 345 44.46 42.14 -36.97
CA PHE A 345 44.70 41.54 -38.30
C PHE A 345 45.48 40.20 -38.26
N ALA A 346 45.22 39.25 -39.17
CA ALA A 346 46.15 38.17 -39.57
C ALA A 346 45.96 37.81 -41.07
N ALA A 347 47.05 37.65 -41.83
CA ALA A 347 47.02 37.52 -43.30
C ALA A 347 47.75 36.28 -43.83
N VAL A 348 47.07 35.51 -44.67
CA VAL A 348 47.66 34.45 -45.50
C VAL A 348 47.58 34.89 -46.95
N SER A 349 48.74 35.14 -47.56
CA SER A 349 48.84 35.36 -49.02
C SER A 349 49.02 34.01 -49.70
N LEU A 350 48.11 33.63 -50.60
CA LEU A 350 48.35 32.52 -51.52
C LEU A 350 48.89 33.12 -52.82
N THR A 351 50.20 33.06 -53.05
CA THR A 351 50.78 33.59 -54.29
C THR A 351 50.37 32.78 -55.52
N GLU A 352 49.94 33.52 -56.54
CA GLU A 352 50.02 33.29 -57.99
C GLU A 352 50.16 31.84 -58.47
N THR A 353 49.07 31.09 -58.40
CA THR A 353 48.53 30.28 -59.51
C THR A 353 47.35 29.48 -58.97
N ALA A 354 46.15 29.77 -59.48
CA ALA A 354 44.93 29.02 -59.18
C ALA A 354 45.05 27.50 -59.42
N ALA A 355 46.10 27.05 -60.13
CA ALA A 355 46.42 25.66 -60.39
C ALA A 355 47.09 24.90 -59.22
N SER A 356 47.54 25.56 -58.14
CA SER A 356 48.19 24.87 -57.01
C SER A 356 47.31 24.70 -55.76
N ALA A 357 46.15 25.36 -55.68
CA ALA A 357 45.22 25.22 -54.56
C ALA A 357 44.59 23.82 -54.51
N GLU A 358 44.17 23.26 -55.66
CA GLU A 358 43.64 21.89 -55.74
C GLU A 358 44.71 20.82 -55.44
N ASN A 359 45.97 21.04 -55.82
CA ASN A 359 47.06 20.10 -55.53
C ASN A 359 47.61 20.22 -54.10
N SER A 360 47.51 21.37 -53.44
CA SER A 360 47.94 21.52 -52.03
C SER A 360 46.89 20.99 -51.03
N LEU A 361 45.62 20.96 -51.43
CA LEU A 361 44.51 20.33 -50.69
C LEU A 361 44.56 18.78 -50.68
N SER A 362 45.52 18.18 -51.39
CA SER A 362 45.68 16.71 -51.47
C SER A 362 46.57 16.11 -50.37
N SER A 363 47.28 16.93 -49.59
CA SER A 363 47.95 16.44 -48.37
C SER A 363 46.97 16.39 -47.20
N PRO A 364 46.89 15.28 -46.45
CA PRO A 364 46.06 15.22 -45.26
C PRO A 364 46.55 16.26 -44.25
N LEU A 365 45.62 17.09 -43.74
CA LEU A 365 45.88 17.97 -42.61
C LEU A 365 46.55 17.15 -41.47
N PRO A 366 47.61 17.67 -40.82
CA PRO A 366 48.35 16.92 -39.82
C PRO A 366 47.41 16.52 -38.68
N ALA A 367 47.49 15.27 -38.24
CA ALA A 367 46.75 14.77 -37.09
C ALA A 367 46.99 15.68 -35.86
N PRO A 368 45.98 15.87 -34.98
CA PRO A 368 46.19 16.66 -33.77
C PRO A 368 47.36 16.06 -32.97
N PRO A 369 48.24 16.89 -32.36
CA PRO A 369 49.41 16.38 -31.64
C PRO A 369 49.01 15.34 -30.59
N GLU A 370 49.38 14.07 -30.79
CA GLU A 370 48.89 12.94 -29.99
C GLU A 370 49.16 13.12 -28.49
N GLY A 371 50.30 13.72 -28.12
CA GLY A 371 50.64 14.01 -26.73
C GLY A 371 49.66 14.96 -26.05
N ILE A 372 49.24 16.03 -26.75
CA ILE A 372 48.30 17.03 -26.22
C ILE A 372 46.89 16.41 -26.10
N MET A 373 46.50 15.60 -27.07
CA MET A 373 45.20 14.90 -27.06
C MET A 373 45.11 13.84 -25.95
N THR A 374 46.20 13.12 -25.71
CA THR A 374 46.28 12.11 -24.63
C THR A 374 46.20 12.77 -23.25
N LEU A 375 46.90 13.89 -23.05
CA LEU A 375 46.83 14.66 -21.81
C LEU A 375 45.43 15.22 -21.56
N ALA A 376 44.76 15.77 -22.59
CA ALA A 376 43.38 16.23 -22.49
C ALA A 376 42.41 15.10 -22.12
N GLN A 377 42.59 13.90 -22.68
CA GLN A 377 41.78 12.74 -22.36
C GLN A 377 41.98 12.26 -20.90
N LEU A 378 43.22 12.27 -20.40
CA LEU A 378 43.53 11.92 -19.02
C LEU A 378 42.96 12.92 -18.01
N MET A 379 43.05 14.22 -18.32
CA MET A 379 42.49 15.29 -17.50
C MET A 379 40.96 15.20 -17.41
N SER A 380 40.28 15.01 -18.55
CA SER A 380 38.83 14.87 -18.59
C SER A 380 38.33 13.62 -17.85
N THR A 381 39.03 12.50 -17.98
CA THR A 381 38.68 11.24 -17.29
C THR A 381 38.86 11.35 -15.79
N SER A 382 40.00 11.88 -15.33
CA SER A 382 40.30 12.07 -13.90
C SER A 382 39.32 13.03 -13.22
N SER A 383 38.92 14.11 -13.91
CA SER A 383 37.92 15.06 -13.41
C SER A 383 36.55 14.39 -13.20
N ARG A 384 36.12 13.54 -14.14
CA ARG A 384 34.84 12.81 -14.06
C ARG A 384 34.83 11.79 -12.91
N ASP A 385 35.91 11.05 -12.73
CA ASP A 385 36.00 10.03 -11.66
C ASP A 385 35.99 10.65 -10.26
N MET A 386 36.67 11.78 -10.08
CA MET A 386 36.64 12.53 -8.81
C MET A 386 35.23 13.04 -8.48
N GLY A 387 34.48 13.51 -9.50
CA GLY A 387 33.07 13.88 -9.34
C GLY A 387 32.19 12.70 -8.91
N ARG A 388 32.39 11.52 -9.50
CA ARG A 388 31.63 10.30 -9.15
C ARG A 388 31.87 9.84 -7.71
N LEU A 389 33.12 9.88 -7.25
CA LEU A 389 33.46 9.49 -5.88
C LEU A 389 32.81 10.41 -4.84
N HIS A 390 32.81 11.72 -5.09
CA HIS A 390 32.17 12.69 -4.20
C HIS A 390 30.66 12.46 -4.08
N VAL A 391 29.97 12.25 -5.20
CA VAL A 391 28.53 11.95 -5.21
C VAL A 391 28.24 10.65 -4.47
N ARG A 392 29.06 9.61 -4.65
CA ARG A 392 28.91 8.33 -3.93
C ARG A 392 29.05 8.49 -2.41
N LEU A 393 30.00 9.31 -1.95
CA LEU A 393 30.18 9.58 -0.53
C LEU A 393 28.96 10.30 0.05
N GLN A 394 28.49 11.36 -0.60
CA GLN A 394 27.29 12.09 -0.17
C GLN A 394 26.04 11.19 -0.16
N MET A 395 25.85 10.36 -1.18
CA MET A 395 24.74 9.40 -1.20
C MET A 395 24.84 8.39 -0.05
N SER A 396 26.04 7.95 0.30
CA SER A 396 26.26 7.03 1.43
C SER A 396 25.91 7.68 2.78
N GLU A 397 26.35 8.91 3.00
CA GLU A 397 26.03 9.68 4.21
C GLU A 397 24.53 9.96 4.34
N GLN A 398 23.88 10.37 3.24
CA GLN A 398 22.44 10.60 3.23
C GLN A 398 21.65 9.32 3.52
N ARG A 399 22.04 8.19 2.91
CA ARG A 399 21.40 6.88 3.17
C ARG A 399 21.55 6.46 4.63
N TYR A 400 22.73 6.64 5.22
CA TYR A 400 22.95 6.36 6.65
C TYR A 400 22.08 7.26 7.53
N LYS A 401 22.04 8.57 7.25
CA LYS A 401 21.24 9.52 8.01
C LYS A 401 19.76 9.18 7.96
N SER A 402 19.22 8.82 6.79
CA SER A 402 17.83 8.39 6.67
C SER A 402 17.53 7.09 7.44
N LEU A 403 18.42 6.09 7.39
CA LEU A 403 18.26 4.85 8.17
C LEU A 403 18.33 5.10 9.69
N PHE A 404 19.10 6.09 10.14
CA PHE A 404 19.21 6.44 11.55
C PHE A 404 17.99 7.26 12.02
N GLU A 405 17.62 8.32 11.28
CA GLU A 405 16.58 9.27 11.67
C GLU A 405 15.16 8.70 11.54
N HIS A 406 14.89 7.88 10.53
CA HIS A 406 13.57 7.30 10.28
C HIS A 406 13.39 5.88 10.82
N ASN A 407 14.35 5.36 11.59
CA ASN A 407 14.17 4.07 12.25
C ASN A 407 13.07 4.17 13.32
N THR A 408 12.15 3.22 13.34
CA THR A 408 11.10 3.12 14.37
C THR A 408 11.66 2.62 15.70
N ASP A 409 12.76 1.87 15.66
CA ASP A 409 13.46 1.40 16.85
C ASP A 409 14.32 2.50 17.44
N ILE A 410 14.54 2.43 18.76
CA ILE A 410 15.49 3.33 19.39
C ILE A 410 16.90 2.95 18.93
N VAL A 411 17.64 3.91 18.37
CA VAL A 411 19.03 3.72 17.93
C VAL A 411 19.90 4.74 18.63
N TYR A 412 20.97 4.28 19.26
CA TYR A 412 21.93 5.14 19.93
C TYR A 412 23.35 4.63 19.73
N SER A 413 24.33 5.50 19.94
CA SER A 413 25.73 5.12 20.05
C SER A 413 26.30 5.53 21.39
N THR A 414 27.31 4.82 21.87
CA THR A 414 28.08 5.19 23.06
C THR A 414 29.56 5.27 22.76
N ASP A 415 30.30 5.99 23.59
CA ASP A 415 31.76 5.86 23.66
C ASP A 415 32.20 4.59 24.42
N LEU A 416 33.51 4.42 24.58
CA LEU A 416 34.13 3.29 25.30
C LEU A 416 33.77 3.24 26.80
N HIS A 417 33.23 4.32 27.37
CA HIS A 417 32.84 4.44 28.77
C HIS A 417 31.33 4.32 28.98
N GLY A 418 30.56 4.07 27.90
CA GLY A 418 29.11 3.92 27.95
C GLY A 418 28.34 5.24 28.00
N ARG A 419 28.99 6.37 27.68
CA ARG A 419 28.30 7.67 27.53
C ARG A 419 27.65 7.75 26.16
N LEU A 420 26.38 8.17 26.11
CA LEU A 420 25.62 8.31 24.86
C LEU A 420 26.24 9.39 23.97
N THR A 421 26.64 9.06 22.75
CA THR A 421 27.26 9.99 21.79
C THR A 421 26.30 10.41 20.67
N SER A 422 25.30 9.59 20.38
CA SER A 422 24.22 9.90 19.43
C SER A 422 22.96 9.13 19.82
N VAL A 423 21.80 9.69 19.48
CA VAL A 423 20.47 9.11 19.65
C VAL A 423 19.60 9.53 18.46
N ASN A 424 18.70 8.65 18.01
CA ASN A 424 17.75 8.96 16.95
C ASN A 424 16.43 9.56 17.50
N PRO A 425 15.57 10.15 16.64
CA PRO A 425 14.30 10.72 17.08
C PRO A 425 13.35 9.73 17.79
N ALA A 426 13.37 8.45 17.41
CA ALA A 426 12.55 7.43 18.07
C ALA A 426 12.93 7.25 19.55
N PHE A 427 14.22 7.42 19.91
CA PHE A 427 14.65 7.42 21.32
C PHE A 427 13.91 8.49 22.13
N GLU A 428 13.80 9.71 21.59
CA GLU A 428 13.14 10.83 22.27
C GLU A 428 11.63 10.61 22.36
N GLN A 429 11.01 10.15 21.27
CA GLN A 429 9.55 9.95 21.21
C GLN A 429 9.08 8.82 22.14
N VAL A 430 9.83 7.71 22.20
CA VAL A 430 9.42 6.51 22.95
C VAL A 430 9.77 6.63 24.44
N LEU A 431 10.96 7.15 24.78
CA LEU A 431 11.40 7.24 26.18
C LEU A 431 11.09 8.60 26.83
N GLY A 432 10.78 9.63 26.03
CA GLY A 432 10.37 10.96 26.50
C GLY A 432 11.51 11.89 26.93
N TYR A 433 12.76 11.49 26.73
CA TYR A 433 13.94 12.31 27.04
C TYR A 433 14.41 13.07 25.80
N LYS A 434 14.71 14.36 25.95
CA LYS A 434 15.28 15.14 24.84
C LYS A 434 16.76 14.84 24.68
N LYS A 435 17.26 14.90 23.45
CA LYS A 435 18.65 14.65 23.06
C LYS A 435 19.63 15.46 23.89
N GLU A 436 19.34 16.74 24.15
CA GLU A 436 20.20 17.62 24.94
C GLU A 436 20.30 17.20 26.42
N GLU A 437 19.29 16.49 26.94
CA GLU A 437 19.26 16.02 28.33
C GLU A 437 20.10 14.75 28.53
N ILE A 438 20.33 13.97 27.47
CA ILE A 438 20.87 12.61 27.55
C ILE A 438 22.22 12.43 26.87
N LEU A 439 22.57 13.28 25.89
CA LEU A 439 23.88 13.20 25.26
C LEU A 439 25.00 13.37 26.32
N TYR A 440 26.05 12.58 26.14
CA TYR A 440 27.23 12.47 27.00
C TYR A 440 26.96 11.99 28.43
N THR A 441 25.71 11.63 28.77
CA THR A 441 25.39 10.97 30.04
C THR A 441 25.58 9.45 29.93
N ASN A 442 25.87 8.79 31.06
CA ASN A 442 26.03 7.35 31.10
C ASN A 442 24.69 6.63 30.91
N SER A 443 24.62 5.68 29.98
CA SER A 443 23.39 4.95 29.66
C SER A 443 22.81 4.16 30.85
N LEU A 444 23.64 3.77 31.81
CA LEU A 444 23.23 3.05 33.03
C LEU A 444 22.33 3.89 33.95
N LYS A 445 22.27 5.22 33.76
CA LYS A 445 21.38 6.11 34.54
C LYS A 445 19.89 5.86 34.24
N TYR A 446 19.57 5.36 33.06
CA TYR A 446 18.19 5.22 32.56
C TYR A 446 17.66 3.78 32.65
N ILE A 447 18.37 2.89 33.35
CA ILE A 447 17.98 1.49 33.52
C ILE A 447 17.74 1.19 35.00
N HIS A 448 16.93 0.17 35.28
CA HIS A 448 16.63 -0.20 36.66
C HIS A 448 17.89 -0.70 37.40
N PRO A 449 18.10 -0.35 38.69
CA PRO A 449 19.31 -0.73 39.44
C PRO A 449 19.64 -2.22 39.43
N ASN A 450 18.61 -3.08 39.49
CA ASN A 450 18.77 -4.55 39.46
C ASN A 450 19.34 -5.06 38.12
N ASP A 451 19.19 -4.31 37.03
CA ASP A 451 19.65 -4.70 35.70
C ASP A 451 21.07 -4.20 35.37
N ILE A 452 21.59 -3.23 36.13
CA ILE A 452 22.92 -2.64 35.90
C ILE A 452 24.02 -3.71 35.76
N PRO A 453 24.19 -4.69 36.68
CA PRO A 453 25.26 -5.68 36.56
C PRO A 453 25.17 -6.50 35.27
N ARG A 454 23.94 -6.83 34.85
CA ARG A 454 23.66 -7.61 33.65
C ARG A 454 23.96 -6.80 32.39
N VAL A 455 23.49 -5.55 32.31
CA VAL A 455 23.72 -4.66 31.16
C VAL A 455 25.20 -4.31 31.02
N THR A 456 25.90 -4.00 32.11
CA THR A 456 27.35 -3.75 32.11
C THR A 456 28.14 -4.94 31.56
N ARG A 457 27.75 -6.18 31.92
CA ARG A 457 28.38 -7.39 31.37
C ARG A 457 28.19 -7.50 29.85
N TYR A 458 27.00 -7.22 29.34
CA TYR A 458 26.73 -7.22 27.91
C TYR A 458 27.48 -6.11 27.17
N PHE A 459 27.59 -4.92 27.76
CA PHE A 459 28.38 -3.82 27.22
C PHE A 459 29.85 -4.20 27.01
N TYR A 460 30.53 -4.74 28.04
CA TYR A 460 31.93 -5.15 27.91
C TYR A 460 32.13 -6.32 26.94
N ARG A 461 31.16 -7.23 26.81
CA ARG A 461 31.20 -8.30 25.80
C ARG A 461 31.09 -7.73 24.38
N ALA A 462 30.24 -6.75 24.16
CA ALA A 462 30.15 -6.02 22.90
C ALA A 462 31.46 -5.28 22.57
N LEU A 463 32.10 -4.62 23.55
CA LEU A 463 33.42 -4.02 23.37
C LEU A 463 34.51 -5.05 23.02
N ARG A 464 34.38 -6.30 23.47
CA ARG A 464 35.29 -7.38 23.06
C ARG A 464 35.08 -7.85 21.62
N GLY A 465 34.01 -7.40 20.95
CA GLY A 465 33.70 -7.71 19.56
C GLY A 465 32.48 -8.62 19.39
N ASN A 466 31.85 -9.04 20.50
CA ASN A 466 30.75 -10.00 20.45
C ASN A 466 29.41 -9.26 20.43
N VAL A 467 28.66 -9.34 19.33
CA VAL A 467 27.28 -8.82 19.28
C VAL A 467 26.46 -9.45 20.41
N GLN A 468 25.80 -8.62 21.22
CA GLN A 468 24.95 -9.10 22.31
C GLN A 468 23.49 -8.75 22.02
N THR A 469 22.60 -9.72 22.25
CA THR A 469 21.15 -9.51 22.21
C THR A 469 20.54 -9.92 23.56
N TYR A 470 19.70 -9.07 24.14
CA TYR A 470 19.07 -9.33 25.44
C TYR A 470 17.80 -8.48 25.61
N ASN A 471 16.89 -8.92 26.47
CA ASN A 471 15.69 -8.14 26.80
C ASN A 471 15.94 -7.30 28.05
N LEU A 472 15.45 -6.06 28.04
CA LEU A 472 15.62 -5.09 29.11
C LEU A 472 14.35 -4.26 29.27
N GLU A 473 13.88 -4.10 30.51
CA GLU A 473 12.85 -3.12 30.83
C GLU A 473 13.50 -1.75 31.06
N ILE A 474 13.00 -0.75 30.34
CA ILE A 474 13.48 0.63 30.43
C ILE A 474 12.32 1.51 30.90
N PRO A 475 12.47 2.25 32.02
CA PRO A 475 11.48 3.24 32.42
C PRO A 475 11.52 4.48 31.52
N THR A 476 10.36 4.91 31.06
CA THR A 476 10.19 6.19 30.36
C THR A 476 10.25 7.35 31.36
N LYS A 477 10.37 8.59 30.85
CA LYS A 477 10.32 9.81 31.68
C LYS A 477 9.00 9.98 32.44
N SER A 478 7.90 9.39 31.96
CA SER A 478 6.59 9.39 32.64
C SER A 478 6.47 8.32 33.72
N GLY A 479 7.43 7.39 33.83
CA GLY A 479 7.42 6.29 34.80
C GLY A 479 6.82 4.98 34.29
N GLU A 480 6.34 4.94 33.04
CA GLU A 480 5.91 3.70 32.40
C GLU A 480 7.12 2.79 32.12
N ARG A 481 6.95 1.46 32.22
CA ARG A 481 8.01 0.50 31.90
C ARG A 481 7.75 -0.13 30.55
N LEU A 482 8.70 0.02 29.64
CA LEU A 482 8.65 -0.58 28.32
C LEU A 482 9.71 -1.68 28.21
N LEU A 483 9.33 -2.81 27.64
CA LEU A 483 10.21 -3.94 27.38
C LEU A 483 10.83 -3.81 25.99
N PHE A 484 12.17 -3.74 25.95
CA PHE A 484 12.94 -3.67 24.73
C PHE A 484 13.78 -4.94 24.51
N GLN A 485 13.85 -5.38 23.26
CA GLN A 485 14.91 -6.27 22.80
C GLN A 485 16.10 -5.44 22.35
N MET A 486 17.17 -5.46 23.15
CA MET A 486 18.39 -4.69 22.93
C MET A 486 19.39 -5.49 22.10
N LYS A 487 20.01 -4.84 21.13
CA LYS A 487 21.14 -5.36 20.35
C LYS A 487 22.31 -4.39 20.39
N ASN A 488 23.43 -4.85 20.95
CA ASN A 488 24.67 -4.07 21.06
C ASN A 488 25.69 -4.53 20.00
N ILE A 489 26.15 -3.61 19.16
CA ILE A 489 27.06 -3.84 18.03
C ILE A 489 28.31 -2.94 18.20
N PRO A 490 29.55 -3.47 18.15
CA PRO A 490 30.75 -2.65 18.28
C PRO A 490 30.94 -1.70 17.08
N ILE A 491 31.39 -0.48 17.35
CA ILE A 491 31.79 0.50 16.32
C ILE A 491 33.30 0.39 16.09
N ILE A 492 33.68 0.07 14.85
CA ILE A 492 35.08 -0.10 14.42
C ILE A 492 35.38 0.92 13.33
N VAL A 493 36.36 1.78 13.55
CA VAL A 493 36.87 2.77 12.60
C VAL A 493 38.38 2.54 12.47
N ASP A 494 38.88 2.36 11.24
CA ASP A 494 40.29 2.07 10.96
C ASP A 494 40.88 0.91 11.79
N GLY A 495 40.08 -0.14 12.00
CA GLY A 495 40.47 -1.30 12.80
C GLY A 495 40.49 -1.06 14.32
N LYS A 496 40.18 0.15 14.79
CA LYS A 496 40.10 0.50 16.22
C LYS A 496 38.65 0.60 16.67
N LYS A 497 38.37 0.07 17.87
CA LYS A 497 37.04 0.15 18.49
C LYS A 497 36.88 1.53 19.14
N VAL A 498 35.82 2.22 18.78
CA VAL A 498 35.57 3.60 19.25
C VAL A 498 34.28 3.71 20.08
N GLY A 499 33.44 2.68 20.10
CA GLY A 499 32.15 2.71 20.79
C GLY A 499 31.27 1.51 20.52
N ILE A 500 29.98 1.63 20.85
CA ILE A 500 28.93 0.63 20.58
C ILE A 500 27.70 1.33 19.98
N TYR A 501 27.10 0.74 18.95
CA TYR A 501 25.72 1.01 18.55
C TYR A 501 24.77 0.12 19.35
N GLY A 502 23.76 0.73 19.97
CA GLY A 502 22.63 0.04 20.58
C GLY A 502 21.38 0.24 19.73
N ILE A 503 20.68 -0.85 19.45
CA ILE A 503 19.35 -0.84 18.82
C ILE A 503 18.38 -1.48 19.81
N GLY A 504 17.28 -0.81 20.13
CA GLY A 504 16.22 -1.32 20.99
C GLY A 504 14.89 -1.41 20.24
N HIS A 505 14.42 -2.63 20.01
CA HIS A 505 13.10 -2.88 19.46
C HIS A 505 12.08 -2.99 20.59
N ASN A 506 11.03 -2.16 20.59
CA ASN A 506 10.00 -2.20 21.63
C ASN A 506 9.07 -3.40 21.39
N ILE A 507 9.12 -4.39 22.28
CA ILE A 507 8.32 -5.63 22.21
C ILE A 507 7.21 -5.67 23.26
N THR A 508 6.92 -4.56 23.93
CA THR A 508 5.96 -4.50 25.04
C THR A 508 4.57 -4.98 24.62
N GLU A 509 4.01 -4.38 23.56
CA GLU A 509 2.67 -4.73 23.07
C GLU A 509 2.64 -6.13 22.45
N GLN A 510 3.71 -6.53 21.76
CA GLN A 510 3.85 -7.89 21.24
C GLN A 510 3.81 -8.92 22.36
N LYS A 511 4.56 -8.69 23.47
CA LYS A 511 4.62 -9.64 24.58
C LYS A 511 3.29 -9.72 25.32
N LYS A 512 2.62 -8.59 25.57
CA LYS A 512 1.26 -8.55 26.14
C LYS A 512 0.26 -9.29 25.24
N ALA A 513 0.36 -9.11 23.92
CA ALA A 513 -0.49 -9.81 22.97
C ALA A 513 -0.21 -11.32 22.94
N GLU A 514 1.04 -11.74 22.95
CA GLU A 514 1.43 -13.16 23.05
C GLU A 514 0.89 -13.81 24.32
N GLU A 515 1.03 -13.14 25.47
CA GLU A 515 0.50 -13.62 26.75
C GLU A 515 -1.03 -13.72 26.73
N LYS A 516 -1.70 -12.71 26.15
CA LYS A 516 -3.16 -12.73 25.97
C LYS A 516 -3.62 -13.82 25.00
N ILE A 517 -2.90 -14.04 23.90
CA ILE A 517 -3.19 -15.13 22.96
C ILE A 517 -3.01 -16.48 23.65
N ALA A 518 -1.90 -16.67 24.38
CA ALA A 518 -1.66 -17.87 25.17
C ALA A 518 -2.79 -18.08 26.20
N TYR A 519 -3.25 -17.01 26.85
CA TYR A 519 -4.38 -17.07 27.76
C TYR A 519 -5.67 -17.52 27.08
N LEU A 520 -6.06 -16.87 25.97
CA LEU A 520 -7.27 -17.18 25.21
C LEU A 520 -7.23 -18.57 24.56
N ALA A 521 -6.03 -19.11 24.29
CA ALA A 521 -5.86 -20.47 23.80
C ALA A 521 -6.27 -21.53 24.84
N TYR A 522 -6.25 -21.20 26.14
CA TYR A 522 -6.55 -22.13 27.23
C TYR A 522 -7.74 -21.74 28.11
N TYR A 523 -8.22 -20.50 28.08
CA TYR A 523 -9.30 -20.01 28.93
C TYR A 523 -10.38 -19.29 28.14
N ASP A 524 -11.63 -19.46 28.59
CA ASP A 524 -12.79 -18.75 28.09
C ASP A 524 -12.84 -17.32 28.66
N PRO A 525 -12.91 -16.27 27.83
CA PRO A 525 -12.82 -14.88 28.30
C PRO A 525 -14.06 -14.42 29.09
N ASP A 526 -15.24 -14.98 28.83
CA ASP A 526 -16.48 -14.52 29.48
C ASP A 526 -16.61 -15.07 30.90
N THR A 527 -16.18 -16.33 31.11
CA THR A 527 -16.33 -17.05 32.39
C THR A 527 -15.04 -17.22 33.16
N ASN A 528 -13.90 -16.99 32.51
CA ASN A 528 -12.58 -17.25 33.06
C ASN A 528 -12.35 -18.71 33.47
N LEU A 529 -13.06 -19.64 32.82
CA LEU A 529 -12.91 -21.08 33.01
C LEU A 529 -11.94 -21.66 31.97
N PRO A 530 -11.26 -22.78 32.28
CA PRO A 530 -10.61 -23.62 31.27
C PRO A 530 -11.53 -23.83 30.07
N ASN A 531 -11.03 -23.50 28.88
CA ASN A 531 -11.73 -23.82 27.65
C ASN A 531 -11.59 -25.31 27.34
N ARG A 532 -12.24 -25.77 26.25
CA ARG A 532 -12.17 -27.17 25.82
C ARG A 532 -10.74 -27.72 25.75
N THR A 533 -9.79 -26.96 25.18
CA THR A 533 -8.39 -27.39 25.04
C THR A 533 -7.74 -27.62 26.40
N LYS A 534 -7.84 -26.65 27.31
CA LYS A 534 -7.23 -26.78 28.64
C LYS A 534 -7.89 -27.87 29.47
N TRP A 535 -9.21 -27.97 29.40
CA TRP A 535 -9.94 -28.97 30.17
C TRP A 535 -9.64 -30.40 29.70
N MET A 536 -9.48 -30.63 28.38
CA MET A 536 -9.04 -31.92 27.85
C MET A 536 -7.64 -32.30 28.33
N GLU A 537 -6.70 -31.35 28.38
CA GLU A 537 -5.35 -31.56 28.93
C GLU A 537 -5.41 -31.96 30.42
N LEU A 538 -6.28 -31.30 31.20
CA LEU A 538 -6.51 -31.63 32.61
C LEU A 538 -7.11 -33.04 32.78
N LEU A 539 -8.11 -33.40 31.97
CA LEU A 539 -8.72 -34.72 31.99
C LEU A 539 -7.69 -35.81 31.67
N ALA A 540 -6.92 -35.65 30.59
CA ALA A 540 -5.89 -36.62 30.18
C ALA A 540 -4.87 -36.88 31.31
N GLY A 541 -4.36 -35.80 31.90
CA GLY A 541 -3.43 -35.89 33.03
C GLY A 541 -4.03 -36.53 34.29
N GLN A 542 -5.34 -36.41 34.53
CA GLN A 542 -6.01 -37.08 35.64
C GLN A 542 -6.32 -38.55 35.34
N LEU A 543 -6.73 -38.88 34.10
CA LEU A 543 -6.95 -40.26 33.68
C LEU A 543 -5.67 -41.09 33.76
N GLU A 544 -4.53 -40.54 33.36
CA GLU A 544 -3.24 -41.23 33.48
C GLU A 544 -2.90 -41.53 34.95
N LYS A 545 -3.11 -40.56 35.85
CA LYS A 545 -2.94 -40.75 37.30
C LYS A 545 -3.94 -41.77 37.88
N ALA A 546 -5.17 -41.78 37.39
CA ALA A 546 -6.20 -42.73 37.81
C ALA A 546 -5.89 -44.15 37.37
N LYS A 547 -5.42 -44.35 36.13
CA LYS A 547 -4.94 -45.64 35.60
C LYS A 547 -3.82 -46.20 36.46
N GLN A 548 -2.79 -45.39 36.73
CA GLN A 548 -1.64 -45.80 37.55
C GLN A 548 -2.02 -46.17 39.00
N LYS A 549 -2.99 -45.45 39.59
CA LYS A 549 -3.37 -45.61 41.00
C LYS A 549 -4.63 -46.45 41.20
N GLN A 550 -5.21 -47.01 40.14
CA GLN A 550 -6.49 -47.73 40.13
C GLN A 550 -7.61 -46.97 40.86
N ARG A 551 -7.82 -45.71 40.49
CA ARG A 551 -8.84 -44.84 41.11
C ARG A 551 -9.94 -44.47 40.13
N LYS A 552 -11.14 -44.27 40.65
CA LYS A 552 -12.28 -43.78 39.88
C LYS A 552 -12.27 -42.24 39.78
N ILE A 553 -12.76 -41.75 38.65
CA ILE A 553 -12.97 -40.33 38.34
C ILE A 553 -14.38 -40.20 37.77
N ALA A 554 -15.10 -39.13 38.13
CA ALA A 554 -16.37 -38.78 37.48
C ALA A 554 -16.17 -37.61 36.51
N VAL A 555 -16.68 -37.78 35.30
CA VAL A 555 -16.82 -36.72 34.29
C VAL A 555 -18.29 -36.36 34.20
N ILE A 556 -18.59 -35.08 34.35
CA ILE A 556 -19.96 -34.57 34.33
C ILE A 556 -20.06 -33.51 33.25
N LEU A 557 -21.03 -33.64 32.35
CA LEU A 557 -21.45 -32.59 31.42
C LEU A 557 -22.69 -31.90 31.97
N ILE A 558 -22.74 -30.58 31.85
CA ILE A 558 -23.85 -29.72 32.25
C ILE A 558 -24.24 -28.89 31.04
N ASP A 559 -25.52 -28.86 30.71
CA ASP A 559 -26.06 -28.09 29.60
C ASP A 559 -27.26 -27.28 30.10
N PHE A 560 -27.21 -25.95 29.98
CA PHE A 560 -28.30 -25.09 30.45
C PHE A 560 -29.49 -25.14 29.49
N ASP A 561 -30.63 -25.56 30.01
CA ASP A 561 -31.83 -25.76 29.21
C ASP A 561 -32.36 -24.43 28.68
N ARG A 562 -32.60 -24.39 27.36
CA ARG A 562 -33.20 -23.23 26.67
C ARG A 562 -32.44 -21.92 26.88
N PHE A 563 -31.13 -21.96 27.18
CA PHE A 563 -30.34 -20.74 27.40
C PHE A 563 -30.33 -19.81 26.18
N LYS A 564 -30.39 -20.38 24.97
CA LYS A 564 -30.54 -19.62 23.72
C LYS A 564 -31.76 -18.68 23.73
N TRP A 565 -32.89 -19.10 24.31
CA TRP A 565 -34.08 -18.24 24.41
C TRP A 565 -33.82 -16.99 25.25
N ILE A 566 -32.98 -17.09 26.28
CA ILE A 566 -32.59 -15.94 27.10
C ILE A 566 -31.77 -14.97 26.25
N ASN A 567 -30.74 -15.47 25.55
CA ASN A 567 -29.94 -14.66 24.64
C ASN A 567 -30.78 -13.96 23.57
N ASP A 568 -31.73 -14.69 22.96
CA ASP A 568 -32.59 -14.17 21.90
C ASP A 568 -33.61 -13.14 22.44
N SER A 569 -34.00 -13.24 23.72
CA SER A 569 -35.02 -12.36 24.33
C SER A 569 -34.44 -11.09 24.95
N VAL A 570 -33.28 -11.16 25.61
CA VAL A 570 -32.68 -10.04 26.36
C VAL A 570 -31.33 -9.57 25.82
N GLY A 571 -30.83 -10.23 24.78
CA GLY A 571 -29.57 -9.90 24.13
C GLY A 571 -28.36 -10.62 24.74
N HIS A 572 -27.31 -10.78 23.93
CA HIS A 572 -26.11 -11.53 24.30
C HIS A 572 -25.38 -10.99 25.53
N TYR A 573 -25.28 -9.68 25.71
CA TYR A 573 -24.62 -9.09 26.89
C TYR A 573 -25.28 -9.46 28.22
N ALA A 574 -26.62 -9.50 28.25
CA ALA A 574 -27.39 -9.94 29.41
C ALA A 574 -27.20 -11.45 29.65
N GLY A 575 -27.17 -12.22 28.56
CA GLY A 575 -26.81 -13.63 28.57
C GLY A 575 -25.44 -13.89 29.21
N ASP A 576 -24.41 -13.17 28.80
CA ASP A 576 -23.06 -13.34 29.32
C ASP A 576 -22.97 -13.04 30.82
N ASP A 577 -23.72 -12.04 31.31
CA ASP A 577 -23.79 -11.74 32.75
C ASP A 577 -24.49 -12.84 33.54
N ILE A 578 -25.66 -13.29 33.06
CA ILE A 578 -26.41 -14.41 33.65
C ILE A 578 -25.52 -15.66 33.69
N LEU A 579 -24.75 -15.90 32.62
CA LEU A 579 -23.84 -17.03 32.50
C LEU A 579 -22.67 -16.93 33.50
N ARG A 580 -22.09 -15.75 33.73
CA ARG A 580 -21.10 -15.52 34.80
C ARG A 580 -21.69 -15.81 36.19
N GLN A 581 -22.91 -15.33 36.46
CA GLN A 581 -23.58 -15.59 37.74
C GLN A 581 -23.86 -17.09 37.95
N LEU A 582 -24.26 -17.82 36.90
CA LEU A 582 -24.42 -19.27 36.94
C LEU A 582 -23.10 -19.99 37.24
N VAL A 583 -22.01 -19.60 36.58
CA VAL A 583 -20.68 -20.17 36.83
C VAL A 583 -20.25 -19.94 38.28
N GLU A 584 -20.48 -18.76 38.83
CA GLU A 584 -20.19 -18.49 40.24
C GLU A 584 -21.01 -19.38 41.19
N ARG A 585 -22.31 -19.57 40.91
CA ARG A 585 -23.16 -20.47 41.71
C ARG A 585 -22.66 -21.90 41.69
N ILE A 586 -22.29 -22.39 40.51
CA ILE A 586 -21.73 -23.73 40.35
C ILE A 586 -20.44 -23.82 41.17
N ARG A 587 -19.48 -22.89 40.97
CA ARG A 587 -18.20 -22.87 41.71
C ARG A 587 -18.38 -22.90 43.24
N ARG A 588 -19.39 -22.24 43.80
CA ARG A 588 -19.65 -22.22 45.26
C ARG A 588 -20.06 -23.58 45.83
N VAL A 589 -20.64 -24.47 45.02
CA VAL A 589 -21.04 -25.82 45.46
C VAL A 589 -20.07 -26.92 45.07
N LEU A 590 -19.05 -26.59 44.27
CA LEU A 590 -18.01 -27.53 43.88
C LEU A 590 -17.01 -27.75 45.01
N PRO A 591 -16.50 -28.99 45.19
CA PRO A 591 -15.38 -29.23 46.09
C PRO A 591 -14.11 -28.54 45.55
N PRO A 592 -13.16 -28.12 46.41
CA PRO A 592 -11.98 -27.34 46.02
C PRO A 592 -11.07 -27.99 44.96
N SER A 593 -11.16 -29.31 44.82
CA SER A 593 -10.36 -30.11 43.89
C SER A 593 -11.11 -30.52 42.63
N ALA A 594 -12.33 -30.01 42.40
CA ALA A 594 -13.06 -30.21 41.15
C ALA A 594 -12.71 -29.12 40.14
N GLU A 595 -12.52 -29.52 38.89
CA GLU A 595 -12.15 -28.62 37.80
C GLU A 595 -13.35 -28.42 36.87
N LEU A 596 -13.87 -27.19 36.83
CA LEU A 596 -14.95 -26.76 35.96
C LEU A 596 -14.37 -26.12 34.70
N GLY A 597 -14.83 -26.52 33.52
CA GLY A 597 -14.48 -25.93 32.23
C GLY A 597 -15.72 -25.58 31.40
N ARG A 598 -15.57 -24.65 30.46
CA ARG A 598 -16.60 -24.30 29.47
C ARG A 598 -16.18 -24.85 28.11
N PHE A 599 -17.01 -25.69 27.51
CA PHE A 599 -16.70 -26.31 26.22
C PHE A 599 -17.11 -25.41 25.06
N HIS A 600 -18.39 -25.00 25.03
CA HIS A 600 -18.92 -24.01 24.11
C HIS A 600 -20.30 -23.55 24.59
N GLY A 601 -20.70 -22.32 24.28
CA GLY A 601 -22.05 -21.82 24.55
C GLY A 601 -22.48 -22.00 26.00
N ASP A 602 -23.52 -22.81 26.18
CA ASP A 602 -24.19 -23.21 27.42
C ASP A 602 -23.75 -24.59 27.96
N LYS A 603 -22.73 -25.23 27.37
CA LYS A 603 -22.17 -26.51 27.80
C LYS A 603 -20.93 -26.35 28.67
N PHE A 604 -20.98 -26.95 29.85
CA PHE A 604 -19.90 -26.99 30.84
C PHE A 604 -19.50 -28.42 31.15
N CYS A 605 -18.22 -28.62 31.45
CA CYS A 605 -17.66 -29.91 31.83
C CYS A 605 -17.05 -29.80 33.22
N LEU A 606 -17.26 -30.81 34.03
CA LEU A 606 -16.81 -30.86 35.40
C LEU A 606 -16.07 -32.17 35.65
N LEU A 607 -14.87 -32.03 36.19
CA LEU A 607 -13.99 -33.14 36.53
C LEU A 607 -13.89 -33.25 38.04
N PHE A 608 -14.37 -34.36 38.61
CA PHE A 608 -14.21 -34.63 40.03
C PHE A 608 -12.85 -35.23 40.36
N PRO A 609 -12.31 -34.98 41.57
CA PRO A 609 -11.01 -35.50 42.00
C PRO A 609 -10.96 -37.03 42.05
N LEU A 610 -9.73 -37.56 42.09
CA LEU A 610 -9.43 -38.98 42.28
C LEU A 610 -10.10 -39.56 43.54
N LYS A 611 -10.70 -40.75 43.43
CA LYS A 611 -11.48 -41.48 44.47
C LYS A 611 -12.93 -40.99 44.63
N THR A 612 -13.54 -40.46 43.58
CA THR A 612 -14.96 -40.11 43.63
C THR A 612 -15.80 -41.36 43.38
N GLU A 613 -16.71 -41.68 44.30
CA GLU A 613 -17.72 -42.71 44.11
C GLU A 613 -18.88 -42.17 43.27
N ALA A 614 -19.56 -43.05 42.51
CA ALA A 614 -20.66 -42.64 41.64
C ALA A 614 -21.77 -41.89 42.40
N GLN A 615 -22.12 -42.37 43.59
CA GLN A 615 -23.13 -41.74 44.45
C GLN A 615 -22.77 -40.30 44.84
N ALA A 616 -21.51 -40.06 45.23
CA ALA A 616 -21.04 -38.73 45.61
C ALA A 616 -21.06 -37.76 44.42
N ALA A 617 -20.71 -38.23 43.22
CA ALA A 617 -20.77 -37.43 42.00
C ALA A 617 -22.22 -37.11 41.60
N THR A 618 -23.15 -38.07 41.72
CA THR A 618 -24.58 -37.84 41.49
C THR A 618 -25.18 -36.83 42.48
N GLU A 619 -24.84 -36.93 43.77
CA GLU A 619 -25.30 -35.97 44.77
C GLU A 619 -24.77 -34.55 44.50
N ALA A 620 -23.53 -34.41 44.06
CA ALA A 620 -22.97 -33.12 43.68
C ALA A 620 -23.66 -32.55 42.42
N ALA A 621 -23.91 -33.39 41.41
CA ALA A 621 -24.69 -33.01 40.23
C ALA A 621 -26.10 -32.52 40.59
N LEU A 622 -26.79 -33.21 41.51
CA LEU A 622 -28.12 -32.80 41.99
C LEU A 622 -28.07 -31.45 42.71
N ARG A 623 -27.01 -31.15 43.47
CA ARG A 623 -26.81 -29.83 44.09
C ARG A 623 -26.62 -28.75 43.03
N ILE A 624 -25.84 -29.02 41.99
CA ILE A 624 -25.62 -28.09 40.86
C ILE A 624 -26.96 -27.74 40.19
N VAL A 625 -27.77 -28.74 39.84
CA VAL A 625 -29.09 -28.52 39.21
C VAL A 625 -29.98 -27.64 40.10
N ARG A 626 -30.02 -27.90 41.42
CA ARG A 626 -30.81 -27.09 42.37
C ARG A 626 -30.34 -25.65 42.49
N GLU A 627 -29.03 -25.40 42.46
CA GLU A 627 -28.48 -24.03 42.54
C GLU A 627 -28.68 -23.25 41.24
N VAL A 628 -28.58 -23.92 40.09
CA VAL A 628 -28.85 -23.31 38.79
C VAL A 628 -30.32 -22.88 38.69
N ALA A 629 -31.24 -23.72 39.17
CA ALA A 629 -32.69 -23.46 39.13
C ALA A 629 -33.17 -22.26 39.97
N ARG A 630 -32.32 -21.65 40.81
CA ARG A 630 -32.68 -20.46 41.58
C ARG A 630 -32.83 -19.23 40.66
N PRO A 631 -33.74 -18.28 40.96
CA PRO A 631 -33.90 -17.08 40.14
C PRO A 631 -32.61 -16.26 40.06
N ILE A 632 -32.25 -15.80 38.86
CA ILE A 632 -31.15 -14.86 38.61
C ILE A 632 -31.75 -13.49 38.38
N VAL A 633 -31.26 -12.49 39.11
CA VAL A 633 -31.71 -11.11 38.96
C VAL A 633 -30.76 -10.39 37.99
N TYR A 634 -31.31 -9.89 36.90
CA TYR A 634 -30.60 -9.02 35.95
C TYR A 634 -31.52 -7.86 35.59
N ASP A 635 -31.02 -6.62 35.73
CA ASP A 635 -31.78 -5.39 35.48
C ASP A 635 -33.15 -5.33 36.20
N GLY A 636 -33.18 -5.80 37.46
CA GLY A 636 -34.39 -5.83 38.29
C GLY A 636 -35.44 -6.88 37.90
N LYS A 637 -35.17 -7.74 36.91
CA LYS A 637 -36.05 -8.84 36.48
C LYS A 637 -35.47 -10.19 36.90
N GLU A 638 -36.35 -11.14 37.20
CA GLU A 638 -35.97 -12.51 37.55
C GLU A 638 -35.98 -13.43 36.31
N PHE A 639 -34.90 -14.18 36.15
CA PHE A 639 -34.72 -15.21 35.11
C PHE A 639 -34.56 -16.58 35.76
N PHE A 640 -35.23 -17.58 35.20
CA PHE A 640 -35.14 -18.97 35.64
C PHE A 640 -34.42 -19.78 34.58
N VAL A 641 -33.32 -20.43 34.97
CA VAL A 641 -32.52 -21.31 34.11
C VAL A 641 -32.46 -22.68 34.76
N THR A 642 -32.73 -23.73 33.99
CA THR A 642 -32.53 -25.11 34.47
C THR A 642 -31.34 -25.75 33.77
N ALA A 643 -30.86 -26.88 34.29
CA ALA A 643 -29.74 -27.59 33.70
C ALA A 643 -30.05 -29.07 33.53
N SER A 644 -29.69 -29.61 32.37
CA SER A 644 -29.61 -31.03 32.10
C SER A 644 -28.18 -31.52 32.30
N VAL A 645 -27.99 -32.53 33.14
CA VAL A 645 -26.68 -32.98 33.59
C VAL A 645 -26.49 -34.46 33.30
N GLY A 646 -25.37 -34.82 32.68
CA GLY A 646 -25.00 -36.18 32.32
C GLY A 646 -23.69 -36.58 32.98
N LEU A 647 -23.63 -37.81 33.51
CA LEU A 647 -22.51 -38.30 34.30
C LEU A 647 -21.95 -39.60 33.73
N ALA A 648 -20.62 -39.69 33.60
CA ALA A 648 -19.88 -40.89 33.23
C ALA A 648 -18.70 -41.14 34.20
N MET A 649 -18.46 -42.40 34.56
CA MET A 649 -17.46 -42.83 35.52
C MET A 649 -16.29 -43.55 34.84
N PHE A 650 -15.05 -43.13 35.10
CA PHE A 650 -13.87 -43.93 34.76
C PHE A 650 -13.62 -44.98 35.87
N PRO A 651 -13.28 -46.24 35.53
CA PRO A 651 -13.20 -46.83 34.17
C PRO A 651 -14.52 -47.45 33.68
N ASP A 652 -15.55 -47.53 34.53
CA ASP A 652 -16.77 -48.32 34.30
C ASP A 652 -17.51 -47.92 33.00
N ASP A 653 -17.54 -46.63 32.70
CA ASP A 653 -18.24 -46.02 31.56
C ASP A 653 -17.24 -45.55 30.48
N GLY A 654 -15.97 -45.97 30.50
CA GLY A 654 -15.00 -45.63 29.45
C GLY A 654 -13.56 -45.49 29.95
N GLU A 655 -12.59 -45.86 29.10
CA GLU A 655 -11.17 -45.89 29.46
C GLU A 655 -10.33 -44.73 28.89
N ASP A 656 -10.90 -43.91 28.01
CA ASP A 656 -10.27 -42.77 27.37
C ASP A 656 -11.15 -41.51 27.46
N GLU A 657 -10.55 -40.35 27.21
CA GLU A 657 -11.19 -39.04 27.32
C GLU A 657 -12.43 -38.94 26.42
N HIS A 658 -12.32 -39.46 25.19
CA HIS A 658 -13.38 -39.38 24.20
C HIS A 658 -14.55 -40.28 24.56
N ALA A 659 -14.31 -41.50 25.04
CA ALA A 659 -15.36 -42.40 25.50
C ALA A 659 -16.18 -41.80 26.64
N LEU A 660 -15.51 -41.29 27.69
CA LEU A 660 -16.17 -40.69 28.85
C LEU A 660 -17.00 -39.45 28.47
N LEU A 661 -16.46 -38.57 27.63
CA LEU A 661 -17.19 -37.39 27.17
C LEU A 661 -18.39 -37.74 26.29
N ARG A 662 -18.25 -38.71 25.37
CA ARG A 662 -19.38 -39.18 24.56
C ARG A 662 -20.49 -39.74 25.44
N HIS A 663 -20.16 -40.59 26.39
CA HIS A 663 -21.13 -41.20 27.29
C HIS A 663 -21.78 -40.18 28.24
N ALA A 664 -21.04 -39.18 28.73
CA ALA A 664 -21.60 -38.09 29.50
C ALA A 664 -22.55 -37.20 28.67
N ASP A 665 -22.23 -36.89 27.41
CA ASP A 665 -23.11 -36.13 26.51
C ASP A 665 -24.40 -36.92 26.17
N MET A 666 -24.29 -38.24 25.99
CA MET A 666 -25.46 -39.10 25.82
C MET A 666 -26.40 -39.05 27.02
N ALA A 667 -25.85 -39.08 28.24
CA ALA A 667 -26.63 -38.94 29.46
C ALA A 667 -27.31 -37.55 29.53
N VAL A 668 -26.64 -36.46 29.12
CA VAL A 668 -27.28 -35.13 29.00
C VAL A 668 -28.46 -35.17 28.03
N ASN A 669 -28.30 -35.81 26.86
CA ASN A 669 -29.38 -35.90 25.88
C ASN A 669 -30.58 -36.69 26.43
N MET A 670 -30.33 -37.75 27.22
CA MET A 670 -31.40 -38.44 27.94
C MET A 670 -32.05 -37.57 29.00
N ALA A 671 -31.27 -36.78 29.74
CA ALA A 671 -31.81 -35.83 30.72
C ALA A 671 -32.76 -34.82 30.05
N LYS A 672 -32.39 -34.32 28.87
CA LYS A 672 -33.22 -33.41 28.06
C LYS A 672 -34.52 -34.06 27.57
N LYS A 673 -34.46 -35.31 27.11
CA LYS A 673 -35.65 -36.07 26.71
C LYS A 673 -36.61 -36.33 27.87
N GLY A 674 -36.08 -36.56 29.08
CA GLY A 674 -36.86 -36.69 30.32
C GLY A 674 -37.50 -35.39 30.83
N GLY A 675 -37.57 -34.33 30.00
CA GLY A 675 -38.14 -33.03 30.35
C GLY A 675 -37.13 -31.99 30.85
N GLY A 676 -35.82 -32.30 30.82
CA GLY A 676 -34.75 -31.43 31.31
C GLY A 676 -34.70 -31.31 32.84
N ASN A 677 -33.91 -30.37 33.34
CA ASN A 677 -33.75 -30.07 34.78
C ASN A 677 -33.47 -31.30 35.67
N ARG A 678 -32.61 -32.21 35.21
CA ARG A 678 -32.32 -33.47 35.90
C ARG A 678 -30.90 -33.94 35.68
N VAL A 679 -30.52 -34.95 36.46
CA VAL A 679 -29.24 -35.64 36.36
C VAL A 679 -29.49 -37.05 35.86
N GLU A 680 -28.82 -37.44 34.79
CA GLU A 680 -28.80 -38.82 34.30
C GLU A 680 -27.37 -39.37 34.36
N ARG A 681 -27.25 -40.64 34.76
CA ARG A 681 -25.98 -41.37 34.71
C ARG A 681 -25.99 -42.22 33.46
N TYR A 682 -24.86 -42.23 32.74
CA TYR A 682 -24.72 -43.11 31.60
C TYR A 682 -24.95 -44.57 32.00
N CYS A 683 -25.72 -45.27 31.16
CA CYS A 683 -25.82 -46.72 31.19
C CYS A 683 -25.78 -47.26 29.75
N PRO A 684 -25.27 -48.48 29.52
CA PRO A 684 -25.12 -49.04 28.18
C PRO A 684 -26.42 -49.10 27.36
N GLU A 685 -27.57 -49.20 28.01
CA GLU A 685 -28.89 -49.20 27.37
C GLU A 685 -29.17 -47.88 26.62
N MET A 686 -28.56 -46.76 27.04
CA MET A 686 -28.68 -45.48 26.34
C MET A 686 -28.05 -45.51 24.94
N ASN A 687 -27.00 -46.32 24.73
CA ASN A 687 -26.39 -46.51 23.41
C ASN A 687 -27.32 -47.26 22.46
N ALA A 688 -27.99 -48.30 22.96
CA ALA A 688 -28.95 -49.05 22.17
C ALA A 688 -30.13 -48.17 21.75
N GLU A 689 -30.69 -47.37 22.66
CA GLU A 689 -31.80 -46.45 22.37
C GLU A 689 -31.40 -45.36 21.36
N MET A 690 -30.20 -44.79 21.48
CA MET A 690 -29.72 -43.77 20.54
C MET A 690 -29.51 -44.35 19.14
N MET A 691 -28.89 -45.53 19.04
CA MET A 691 -28.70 -46.22 17.76
C MET A 691 -30.04 -46.64 17.14
N HIS A 692 -30.96 -47.16 17.95
CA HIS A 692 -32.30 -47.51 17.51
C HIS A 692 -33.04 -46.31 16.92
N ARG A 693 -32.98 -45.14 17.58
CA ARG A 693 -33.55 -43.90 17.05
C ARG A 693 -32.90 -43.44 15.74
N LEU A 694 -31.57 -43.53 15.63
CA LEU A 694 -30.85 -43.14 14.42
C LEU A 694 -31.26 -44.02 13.23
N GLU A 695 -31.34 -45.34 13.45
CA GLU A 695 -31.84 -46.28 12.45
C GLU A 695 -33.30 -45.99 12.09
N MET A 696 -34.15 -45.72 13.09
CA MET A 696 -35.55 -45.39 12.90
C MET A 696 -35.75 -44.11 12.09
N ASP A 697 -34.98 -43.04 12.30
CA ASP A 697 -35.04 -41.82 11.47
C ASP A 697 -34.67 -42.12 10.02
N GLY A 698 -33.60 -42.91 9.82
CA GLY A 698 -33.18 -43.35 8.49
C GLY A 698 -34.25 -44.15 7.75
N TYR A 699 -34.99 -45.01 8.46
CA TYR A 699 -36.09 -45.79 7.88
C TYR A 699 -37.36 -44.95 7.68
N LEU A 700 -37.72 -44.08 8.62
CA LEU A 700 -38.94 -43.27 8.56
C LEU A 700 -38.97 -42.32 7.36
N ARG A 701 -37.81 -41.78 6.97
CA ARG A 701 -37.68 -40.96 5.75
C ARG A 701 -38.07 -41.73 4.48
N LYS A 702 -37.78 -43.03 4.42
CA LYS A 702 -38.11 -43.89 3.28
C LYS A 702 -39.53 -44.44 3.34
N ALA A 703 -40.13 -44.50 4.54
CA ALA A 703 -41.43 -45.12 4.77
C ALA A 703 -42.56 -44.53 3.91
N ILE A 704 -42.51 -43.22 3.61
CA ILE A 704 -43.50 -42.54 2.75
C ILE A 704 -43.31 -42.95 1.29
N GLU A 705 -42.08 -43.01 0.79
CA GLU A 705 -41.76 -43.37 -0.60
C GLU A 705 -42.00 -44.86 -0.87
N GLU A 706 -41.72 -45.72 0.11
CA GLU A 706 -41.81 -47.18 -0.01
C GLU A 706 -43.20 -47.74 0.39
N ASN A 707 -44.20 -46.88 0.63
CA ASN A 707 -45.56 -47.26 1.05
C ASN A 707 -45.60 -48.16 2.31
N GLU A 708 -44.72 -47.91 3.27
CA GLU A 708 -44.67 -48.66 4.54
C GLU A 708 -45.69 -48.18 5.58
N LEU A 709 -46.23 -46.97 5.37
CA LEU A 709 -47.30 -46.40 6.19
C LEU A 709 -48.67 -46.86 5.69
N PHE A 710 -49.54 -47.24 6.60
CA PHE A 710 -50.93 -47.61 6.31
C PHE A 710 -51.85 -47.07 7.40
N LEU A 711 -53.15 -46.95 7.09
CA LEU A 711 -54.17 -46.50 8.03
C LEU A 711 -55.00 -47.69 8.51
N CYS A 712 -55.10 -47.82 9.83
CA CYS A 712 -56.21 -48.52 10.45
C CYS A 712 -57.31 -47.52 10.78
N TYR A 713 -58.53 -48.00 10.93
CA TYR A 713 -59.69 -47.17 11.20
C TYR A 713 -60.50 -47.78 12.32
N GLN A 714 -60.91 -46.95 13.28
CA GLN A 714 -61.75 -47.40 14.38
C GLN A 714 -63.13 -46.73 14.28
N PRO A 715 -64.24 -47.48 14.32
CA PRO A 715 -65.57 -46.91 14.20
C PRO A 715 -65.98 -46.17 15.47
N ILE A 716 -66.62 -45.03 15.26
CA ILE A 716 -67.30 -44.24 16.28
C ILE A 716 -68.80 -44.43 16.08
N VAL A 717 -69.48 -44.81 17.15
CA VAL A 717 -70.90 -45.17 17.10
C VAL A 717 -71.74 -44.20 17.92
N ASP A 718 -72.96 -43.97 17.48
CA ASP A 718 -73.98 -43.33 18.29
C ASP A 718 -74.39 -44.25 19.45
N VAL A 719 -74.30 -43.75 20.68
CA VAL A 719 -74.53 -44.54 21.90
C VAL A 719 -75.97 -45.04 22.01
N HIS A 720 -76.92 -44.33 21.39
CA HIS A 720 -78.36 -44.58 21.51
C HIS A 720 -78.86 -45.49 20.40
N THR A 721 -78.43 -45.25 19.17
CA THR A 721 -78.86 -46.01 17.97
C THR A 721 -77.92 -47.16 17.62
N GLY A 722 -76.67 -47.12 18.08
CA GLY A 722 -75.63 -48.07 17.70
C GLY A 722 -75.14 -47.93 16.26
N ALA A 723 -75.62 -46.94 15.51
CA ALA A 723 -75.20 -46.68 14.14
C ALA A 723 -73.77 -46.14 14.10
N VAL A 724 -72.99 -46.53 13.08
CA VAL A 724 -71.66 -45.97 12.83
C VAL A 724 -71.82 -44.58 12.21
N ILE A 725 -71.37 -43.56 12.92
CA ILE A 725 -71.49 -42.15 12.49
C ILE A 725 -70.19 -41.61 11.92
N ALA A 726 -69.05 -42.16 12.35
CA ALA A 726 -67.74 -41.77 11.87
C ALA A 726 -66.72 -42.89 12.07
N THR A 727 -65.53 -42.70 11.54
CA THR A 727 -64.35 -43.49 11.88
C THR A 727 -63.20 -42.57 12.28
N GLU A 728 -62.26 -43.08 13.08
CA GLU A 728 -61.00 -42.41 13.40
C GLU A 728 -59.86 -43.06 12.60
N ALA A 729 -59.07 -42.25 11.90
CA ALA A 729 -57.90 -42.70 11.15
C ALA A 729 -56.67 -42.79 12.06
N LEU A 730 -56.15 -44.01 12.20
CA LEU A 730 -55.03 -44.35 13.06
C LEU A 730 -53.86 -44.84 12.20
N VAL A 731 -52.82 -44.01 12.11
CA VAL A 731 -51.62 -44.34 11.33
C VAL A 731 -50.86 -45.51 11.96
N ARG A 732 -50.33 -46.39 11.10
CA ARG A 732 -49.48 -47.52 11.47
C ARG A 732 -48.30 -47.58 10.52
N TRP A 733 -47.15 -48.01 11.04
CA TRP A 733 -45.94 -48.14 10.24
C TRP A 733 -45.45 -49.60 10.25
N ARG A 734 -45.41 -50.22 9.08
CA ARG A 734 -44.89 -51.58 8.91
C ARG A 734 -43.55 -51.50 8.17
N ASN A 735 -42.47 -51.54 8.93
CA ASN A 735 -41.13 -51.56 8.38
C ASN A 735 -40.64 -53.01 8.15
N PRO A 736 -39.96 -53.31 7.03
CA PRO A 736 -39.45 -54.65 6.74
C PRO A 736 -38.46 -55.21 7.77
N LYS A 737 -37.74 -54.33 8.49
CA LYS A 737 -36.72 -54.74 9.47
C LYS A 737 -37.21 -54.62 10.91
N LEU A 738 -37.90 -53.52 11.25
CA LEU A 738 -38.39 -53.27 12.61
C LEU A 738 -39.74 -53.95 12.90
N GLY A 739 -40.43 -54.46 11.87
CA GLY A 739 -41.78 -55.01 12.02
C GLY A 739 -42.83 -53.90 12.13
N LEU A 740 -43.86 -54.11 12.95
CA LEU A 740 -44.91 -53.12 13.17
C LEU A 740 -44.48 -52.14 14.26
N VAL A 741 -44.15 -50.91 13.87
CA VAL A 741 -43.72 -49.83 14.77
C VAL A 741 -44.95 -49.07 15.28
N ARG A 742 -45.00 -48.82 16.59
CA ARG A 742 -46.14 -48.15 17.23
C ARG A 742 -46.11 -46.63 17.02
N PRO A 743 -47.26 -45.95 16.90
CA PRO A 743 -47.32 -44.49 16.80
C PRO A 743 -46.56 -43.74 17.89
N ASP A 744 -46.64 -44.24 19.13
CA ASP A 744 -45.96 -43.67 20.30
C ASP A 744 -44.42 -43.61 20.14
N GLU A 745 -43.85 -44.44 19.26
CA GLU A 745 -42.40 -44.50 19.01
C GLU A 745 -41.98 -43.58 17.86
N PHE A 746 -42.70 -43.59 16.74
CA PHE A 746 -42.27 -42.86 15.53
C PHE A 746 -42.87 -41.47 15.37
N ILE A 747 -44.04 -41.16 15.98
CA ILE A 747 -44.66 -39.82 15.87
C ILE A 747 -43.81 -38.75 16.59
N PRO A 748 -43.30 -38.97 17.82
CA PRO A 748 -42.40 -37.99 18.45
C PRO A 748 -41.14 -37.76 17.63
N LEU A 749 -40.58 -38.82 17.02
CA LEU A 749 -39.44 -38.70 16.12
C LEU A 749 -39.79 -37.88 14.88
N ALA A 750 -40.95 -38.13 14.26
CA ALA A 750 -41.42 -37.39 13.09
C ALA A 750 -41.62 -35.90 13.40
N GLU A 751 -42.06 -35.55 14.60
CA GLU A 751 -42.19 -34.17 15.05
C GLU A 751 -40.82 -33.51 15.23
N GLU A 752 -39.89 -34.19 15.91
CA GLU A 752 -38.51 -33.71 16.12
C GLU A 752 -37.78 -33.47 14.79
N THR A 753 -37.99 -34.31 13.79
CA THR A 753 -37.29 -34.24 12.48
C THR A 753 -38.06 -33.47 11.41
N GLY A 754 -39.30 -33.05 11.70
CA GLY A 754 -40.18 -32.34 10.77
C GLY A 754 -40.88 -33.23 9.73
N LEU A 755 -40.61 -34.54 9.70
CA LEU A 755 -41.27 -35.50 8.80
C LEU A 755 -42.78 -35.60 9.06
N ILE A 756 -43.24 -35.18 10.24
CA ILE A 756 -44.64 -35.20 10.61
C ILE A 756 -45.52 -34.43 9.61
N HIS A 757 -45.01 -33.37 8.97
CA HIS A 757 -45.77 -32.63 7.96
C HIS A 757 -46.10 -33.48 6.72
N GLU A 758 -45.14 -34.27 6.25
CA GLU A 758 -45.32 -35.14 5.08
C GLU A 758 -46.24 -36.32 5.40
N ILE A 759 -46.03 -36.95 6.56
CA ILE A 759 -46.89 -38.02 7.07
C ILE A 759 -48.33 -37.48 7.20
N GLY A 760 -48.52 -36.32 7.80
CA GLY A 760 -49.83 -35.68 7.98
C GLY A 760 -50.57 -35.45 6.68
N ARG A 761 -49.89 -34.91 5.68
CA ARG A 761 -50.47 -34.69 4.35
C ARG A 761 -50.93 -36.02 3.75
N TRP A 762 -50.12 -37.06 3.83
CA TRP A 762 -50.46 -38.39 3.34
C TRP A 762 -51.65 -38.99 4.10
N VAL A 763 -51.68 -38.88 5.44
CA VAL A 763 -52.79 -39.35 6.29
C VAL A 763 -54.09 -38.64 5.91
N LEU A 764 -54.08 -37.30 5.81
CA LEU A 764 -55.26 -36.50 5.45
C LEU A 764 -55.82 -36.91 4.08
N GLN A 765 -54.97 -37.02 3.07
CA GLN A 765 -55.38 -37.38 1.71
C GLN A 765 -55.95 -38.80 1.65
N THR A 766 -55.31 -39.75 2.35
CA THR A 766 -55.72 -41.16 2.36
C THR A 766 -57.04 -41.34 3.11
N ALA A 767 -57.16 -40.74 4.30
CA ALA A 767 -58.36 -40.81 5.13
C ALA A 767 -59.58 -40.18 4.43
N CYS A 768 -59.42 -38.99 3.82
CA CYS A 768 -60.50 -38.33 3.09
C CYS A 768 -60.97 -39.16 1.88
N ARG A 769 -60.02 -39.73 1.12
CA ARG A 769 -60.32 -40.56 -0.05
C ARG A 769 -61.05 -41.84 0.33
N GLN A 770 -60.57 -42.52 1.36
CA GLN A 770 -61.18 -43.75 1.86
C GLN A 770 -62.61 -43.50 2.36
N THR A 771 -62.83 -42.41 3.09
CA THR A 771 -64.16 -42.05 3.58
C THR A 771 -65.13 -41.78 2.44
N LYS A 772 -64.69 -41.06 1.39
CA LYS A 772 -65.55 -40.83 0.23
C LYS A 772 -65.93 -42.13 -0.49
N GLN A 773 -65.01 -43.10 -0.53
CA GLN A 773 -65.29 -44.42 -1.07
C GLN A 773 -66.38 -45.13 -0.25
N TRP A 774 -66.25 -45.17 1.08
CA TRP A 774 -67.28 -45.76 1.94
C TRP A 774 -68.64 -45.05 1.85
N GLN A 775 -68.68 -43.72 1.71
CA GLN A 775 -69.94 -43.00 1.48
C GLN A 775 -70.66 -43.51 0.22
N ARG A 776 -69.92 -43.80 -0.85
CA ARG A 776 -70.49 -44.36 -2.09
C ARG A 776 -70.96 -45.79 -1.94
N GLU A 777 -70.21 -46.62 -1.21
CA GLU A 777 -70.51 -48.04 -1.02
C GLU A 777 -71.70 -48.27 -0.07
N THR A 778 -71.78 -47.49 1.01
CA THR A 778 -72.82 -47.63 2.05
C THR A 778 -74.06 -46.78 1.80
N GLY A 779 -73.99 -45.80 0.90
CA GLY A 779 -75.04 -44.81 0.68
C GLY A 779 -75.19 -43.79 1.82
N ASN A 780 -74.28 -43.78 2.82
CA ASN A 780 -74.31 -42.84 3.93
C ASN A 780 -73.44 -41.61 3.63
N ASP A 781 -74.02 -40.61 2.97
CA ASP A 781 -73.32 -39.34 2.64
C ASP A 781 -72.90 -38.52 3.87
N LYS A 782 -73.34 -38.88 5.08
CA LYS A 782 -73.01 -38.20 6.34
C LYS A 782 -71.87 -38.86 7.12
N LEU A 783 -71.33 -39.99 6.65
CA LEU A 783 -70.22 -40.66 7.30
C LEU A 783 -69.01 -39.73 7.38
N ALA A 784 -68.50 -39.48 8.59
CA ALA A 784 -67.38 -38.59 8.84
C ALA A 784 -66.09 -39.35 9.20
N ILE A 785 -64.96 -38.64 9.14
CA ILE A 785 -63.63 -39.17 9.45
C ILE A 785 -62.91 -38.22 10.40
N PHE A 786 -62.34 -38.78 11.45
CA PHE A 786 -61.48 -38.09 12.38
C PHE A 786 -60.02 -38.34 12.04
N VAL A 787 -59.21 -37.29 12.05
CA VAL A 787 -57.77 -37.34 11.78
C VAL A 787 -57.03 -36.60 12.87
N ASN A 788 -56.12 -37.31 13.53
CA ASN A 788 -55.21 -36.75 14.54
C ASN A 788 -54.21 -35.79 13.92
N VAL A 789 -54.02 -34.64 14.56
CA VAL A 789 -53.11 -33.58 14.12
C VAL A 789 -52.17 -33.19 15.27
N SER A 790 -50.87 -33.25 15.03
CA SER A 790 -49.89 -32.80 16.01
C SER A 790 -49.83 -31.29 16.14
N ALA A 791 -49.37 -30.80 17.30
CA ALA A 791 -49.14 -29.38 17.52
C ALA A 791 -48.20 -28.76 16.47
N VAL A 792 -47.16 -29.51 16.07
CA VAL A 792 -46.16 -29.06 15.10
C VAL A 792 -46.81 -28.90 13.72
N GLN A 793 -47.63 -29.87 13.29
CA GLN A 793 -48.38 -29.76 12.03
C GLN A 793 -49.33 -28.58 12.03
N PHE A 794 -50.09 -28.41 13.11
CA PHE A 794 -51.12 -27.39 13.20
C PHE A 794 -50.56 -25.96 13.11
N GLN A 795 -49.34 -25.76 13.61
CA GLN A 795 -48.63 -24.47 13.58
C GLN A 795 -47.98 -24.18 12.23
N HIS A 796 -47.93 -25.14 11.31
CA HIS A 796 -47.30 -24.96 10.01
C HIS A 796 -48.17 -24.10 9.09
N GLU A 797 -47.58 -23.08 8.47
CA GLU A 797 -48.31 -22.08 7.66
C GLU A 797 -49.13 -22.70 6.51
N ARG A 798 -48.66 -23.83 5.95
CA ARG A 798 -49.34 -24.53 4.85
C ARG A 798 -50.38 -25.55 5.28
N PHE A 799 -50.62 -25.75 6.57
CA PHE A 799 -51.51 -26.81 7.05
C PHE A 799 -52.94 -26.67 6.50
N VAL A 800 -53.48 -25.44 6.51
CA VAL A 800 -54.82 -25.16 5.96
C VAL A 800 -54.90 -25.49 4.47
N ASP A 801 -53.81 -25.25 3.71
CA ASP A 801 -53.76 -25.56 2.29
C ASP A 801 -53.66 -27.07 2.02
N ASP A 802 -52.92 -27.81 2.85
CA ASP A 802 -52.88 -29.28 2.81
C ASP A 802 -54.29 -29.87 3.04
N VAL A 803 -55.06 -29.31 3.99
CA VAL A 803 -56.46 -29.70 4.24
C VAL A 803 -57.36 -29.38 3.04
N LYS A 804 -57.29 -28.16 2.49
CA LYS A 804 -58.04 -27.79 1.27
C LYS A 804 -57.74 -28.73 0.11
N GLN A 805 -56.48 -29.11 -0.06
CA GLN A 805 -56.05 -30.02 -1.11
C GLN A 805 -56.64 -31.42 -0.90
N ALA A 806 -56.58 -31.97 0.32
CA ALA A 806 -57.14 -33.29 0.63
C ALA A 806 -58.65 -33.36 0.39
N LEU A 807 -59.41 -32.33 0.79
CA LEU A 807 -60.85 -32.23 0.54
C LEU A 807 -61.15 -32.11 -0.96
N LYS A 808 -60.40 -31.27 -1.69
CA LYS A 808 -60.58 -31.09 -3.14
C LYS A 808 -60.30 -32.36 -3.93
N GLN A 809 -59.27 -33.11 -3.57
CA GLN A 809 -58.89 -34.35 -4.26
C GLN A 809 -59.85 -35.50 -3.98
N SER A 810 -60.36 -35.59 -2.76
CA SER A 810 -61.31 -36.64 -2.38
C SER A 810 -62.75 -36.33 -2.77
N ASN A 811 -63.09 -35.06 -3.01
CA ASN A 811 -64.46 -34.57 -3.16
C ASN A 811 -65.35 -34.92 -1.94
N LEU A 812 -64.74 -34.91 -0.75
CA LEU A 812 -65.41 -35.04 0.53
C LEU A 812 -65.95 -33.68 0.97
N LEU A 813 -67.19 -33.64 1.48
CA LEU A 813 -67.73 -32.41 2.06
C LEU A 813 -66.90 -32.02 3.29
N PRO A 814 -66.51 -30.74 3.46
CA PRO A 814 -65.69 -30.31 4.59
C PRO A 814 -66.25 -30.72 5.96
N SER A 815 -67.57 -30.73 6.11
CA SER A 815 -68.27 -31.13 7.35
C SER A 815 -68.10 -32.60 7.73
N CYS A 816 -67.64 -33.44 6.79
CA CYS A 816 -67.35 -34.86 7.05
C CYS A 816 -65.90 -35.08 7.48
N LEU A 817 -65.03 -34.07 7.42
CA LEU A 817 -63.68 -34.13 7.99
C LEU A 817 -63.68 -33.48 9.38
N ARG A 818 -63.15 -34.19 10.35
CA ARG A 818 -62.97 -33.72 11.73
C ARG A 818 -61.50 -33.85 12.11
N LEU A 819 -60.91 -32.76 12.59
CA LEU A 819 -59.51 -32.74 13.00
C LEU A 819 -59.44 -32.83 14.52
N GLU A 820 -58.63 -33.76 15.02
CA GLU A 820 -58.42 -33.99 16.44
C GLU A 820 -57.13 -33.31 16.89
N LEU A 821 -57.24 -32.53 17.96
CA LEU A 821 -56.16 -31.78 18.57
C LEU A 821 -56.20 -32.03 20.07
N THR A 822 -55.08 -32.45 20.64
CA THR A 822 -55.01 -32.61 22.10
C THR A 822 -55.16 -31.27 22.81
N GLU A 823 -55.75 -31.31 24.01
CA GLU A 823 -55.96 -30.13 24.87
C GLU A 823 -54.70 -29.26 24.99
N HIS A 824 -53.54 -29.90 25.24
CA HIS A 824 -52.26 -29.20 25.41
C HIS A 824 -51.74 -28.55 24.13
N SER A 825 -52.04 -29.15 22.97
CA SER A 825 -51.62 -28.63 21.66
C SER A 825 -52.33 -27.32 21.32
N MET A 826 -53.61 -27.18 21.71
CA MET A 826 -54.39 -25.97 21.46
C MET A 826 -53.97 -24.77 22.31
N LEU A 827 -53.48 -25.02 23.53
CA LEU A 827 -53.08 -23.96 24.46
C LEU A 827 -51.70 -23.36 24.16
N ARG A 828 -50.88 -24.02 23.32
CA ARG A 828 -49.60 -23.47 22.86
C ARG A 828 -49.84 -22.46 21.74
N HIS A 829 -49.38 -21.22 21.94
CA HIS A 829 -49.48 -20.12 20.97
C HIS A 829 -50.91 -19.76 20.53
N LEU A 830 -51.78 -19.43 21.49
CA LEU A 830 -53.20 -19.10 21.31
C LEU A 830 -53.52 -18.21 20.09
N SER A 831 -52.75 -17.14 19.84
CA SER A 831 -53.06 -16.18 18.78
C SER A 831 -52.88 -16.72 17.36
N SER A 832 -51.89 -17.57 17.10
CA SER A 832 -51.73 -18.23 15.79
C SER A 832 -52.72 -19.39 15.65
N THR A 833 -52.90 -20.18 16.71
CA THR A 833 -53.83 -21.31 16.74
C THR A 833 -55.26 -20.87 16.44
N MET A 834 -55.72 -19.76 17.04
CA MET A 834 -57.07 -19.23 16.80
C MET A 834 -57.32 -18.83 15.35
N ARG A 835 -56.31 -18.28 14.65
CA ARG A 835 -56.44 -17.92 13.23
C ARG A 835 -56.65 -19.17 12.37
N THR A 836 -55.82 -20.19 12.56
CA THR A 836 -55.92 -21.47 11.84
C THR A 836 -57.27 -22.14 12.11
N LEU A 837 -57.72 -22.15 13.37
CA LEU A 837 -59.02 -22.70 13.76
C LEU A 837 -60.20 -21.96 13.09
N ASP A 838 -60.15 -20.62 13.04
CA ASP A 838 -61.17 -19.82 12.37
C ASP A 838 -61.20 -20.08 10.85
N GLU A 839 -60.04 -20.26 10.22
CA GLU A 839 -59.95 -20.60 8.80
C GLU A 839 -60.54 -21.99 8.50
N LEU A 840 -60.21 -22.99 9.31
CA LEU A 840 -60.76 -24.35 9.20
C LEU A 840 -62.27 -24.36 9.43
N LYS A 841 -62.76 -23.58 10.40
CA LYS A 841 -64.20 -23.40 10.65
C LYS A 841 -64.90 -22.78 9.45
N ARG A 842 -64.32 -21.76 8.82
CA ARG A 842 -64.88 -21.14 7.59
C ARG A 842 -64.91 -22.10 6.42
N LEU A 843 -63.95 -23.03 6.33
CA LEU A 843 -64.00 -24.12 5.36
C LEU A 843 -65.12 -25.13 5.64
N GLY A 844 -65.61 -25.18 6.88
CA GLY A 844 -66.64 -26.11 7.33
C GLY A 844 -66.10 -27.41 7.92
N VAL A 845 -64.79 -27.47 8.24
CA VAL A 845 -64.15 -28.63 8.88
C VAL A 845 -64.48 -28.64 10.37
N GLY A 846 -64.83 -29.82 10.91
CA GLY A 846 -65.10 -29.99 12.34
C GLY A 846 -63.81 -30.04 13.16
N ILE A 847 -63.85 -29.53 14.38
CA ILE A 847 -62.71 -29.56 15.31
C ILE A 847 -63.11 -30.35 16.56
N ALA A 848 -62.30 -31.34 16.91
CA ALA A 848 -62.46 -32.14 18.12
C ALA A 848 -61.29 -31.87 19.07
N VAL A 849 -61.62 -31.68 20.35
CA VAL A 849 -60.62 -31.59 21.42
C VAL A 849 -60.42 -32.98 21.99
N ASP A 850 -59.19 -33.47 21.90
CA ASP A 850 -58.78 -34.80 22.34
C ASP A 850 -58.13 -34.79 23.73
N ASP A 851 -58.12 -35.93 24.41
CA ASP A 851 -57.61 -36.15 25.78
C ASP A 851 -58.20 -35.18 26.83
N PHE A 852 -59.47 -34.79 26.70
CA PHE A 852 -60.05 -33.72 27.51
C PHE A 852 -60.19 -34.13 28.99
N GLY A 853 -59.60 -33.33 29.89
CA GLY A 853 -59.66 -33.54 31.34
C GLY A 853 -58.37 -34.11 31.95
N SER A 854 -57.38 -34.47 31.13
CA SER A 854 -56.05 -34.86 31.58
C SER A 854 -55.16 -33.65 31.99
N GLY A 855 -55.55 -32.43 31.62
CA GLY A 855 -54.81 -31.19 31.83
C GLY A 855 -55.53 -30.09 32.64
N TYR A 856 -54.86 -28.94 32.81
CA TYR A 856 -55.41 -27.76 33.50
C TYR A 856 -56.22 -26.87 32.54
N SER A 857 -57.42 -27.32 32.16
CA SER A 857 -58.33 -26.51 31.35
C SER A 857 -58.85 -25.29 32.10
N SER A 858 -58.57 -24.08 31.59
CA SER A 858 -59.31 -22.88 31.97
C SER A 858 -60.58 -22.81 31.12
N PHE A 859 -61.75 -22.97 31.75
CA PHE A 859 -63.09 -22.88 31.14
C PHE A 859 -63.28 -21.67 30.22
N HIS A 860 -62.52 -20.60 30.47
CA HIS A 860 -62.51 -19.40 29.64
C HIS A 860 -62.11 -19.69 28.18
N TYR A 861 -61.12 -20.57 27.95
CA TYR A 861 -60.63 -20.87 26.60
C TYR A 861 -61.56 -21.78 25.83
N LEU A 862 -62.15 -22.78 26.50
CA LEU A 862 -63.10 -23.69 25.85
C LEU A 862 -64.29 -22.93 25.23
N LYS A 863 -64.73 -21.84 25.87
CA LYS A 863 -65.78 -20.96 25.35
C LYS A 863 -65.39 -20.22 24.06
N GLN A 864 -64.10 -19.94 23.88
CA GLN A 864 -63.58 -19.18 22.74
C GLN A 864 -63.18 -20.07 21.56
N LEU A 865 -62.88 -21.35 21.84
CA LEU A 865 -62.47 -22.30 20.82
C LEU A 865 -63.66 -22.66 19.91
N PRO A 866 -63.50 -22.64 18.58
CA PRO A 866 -64.51 -23.11 17.64
C PRO A 866 -64.54 -24.64 17.55
N ALA A 867 -64.41 -25.32 18.69
CA ALA A 867 -64.59 -26.77 18.78
C ALA A 867 -66.04 -27.13 18.50
N THR A 868 -66.25 -28.33 17.97
CA THR A 868 -67.57 -28.93 17.76
C THR A 868 -67.76 -30.18 18.62
N ILE A 869 -66.66 -30.80 19.05
CA ILE A 869 -66.64 -32.10 19.71
C ILE A 869 -65.63 -32.10 20.86
N LEU A 870 -65.98 -32.74 21.96
CA LEU A 870 -65.08 -33.06 23.08
C LEU A 870 -64.94 -34.59 23.19
N LYS A 871 -63.72 -35.10 23.12
CA LYS A 871 -63.42 -36.51 23.39
C LYS A 871 -62.98 -36.65 24.85
N ILE A 872 -63.62 -37.57 25.56
CA ILE A 872 -63.39 -37.86 26.97
C ILE A 872 -62.29 -38.90 27.05
N ASP A 873 -61.19 -38.54 27.71
CA ASP A 873 -60.01 -39.38 27.87
C ASP A 873 -60.35 -40.76 28.46
N ARG A 874 -59.75 -41.80 27.88
CA ARG A 874 -59.90 -43.20 28.26
C ARG A 874 -59.69 -43.45 29.76
N ALA A 875 -58.79 -42.73 30.42
CA ALA A 875 -58.48 -42.91 31.84
C ALA A 875 -59.71 -42.71 32.74
N PHE A 876 -60.66 -41.86 32.36
CA PHE A 876 -61.91 -41.67 33.08
C PHE A 876 -62.96 -42.73 32.74
N ILE A 877 -62.92 -43.28 31.52
CA ILE A 877 -63.87 -44.30 31.05
C ILE A 877 -63.53 -45.68 31.62
N GLU A 878 -62.24 -46.04 31.73
CA GLU A 878 -61.78 -47.32 32.29
C GLU A 878 -62.41 -47.62 33.66
N ARG A 879 -62.54 -46.60 34.51
CA ARG A 879 -63.00 -46.73 35.90
C ARG A 879 -64.42 -46.22 36.13
N LEU A 880 -65.19 -46.02 35.05
CA LEU A 880 -66.54 -45.44 35.10
C LEU A 880 -67.51 -46.17 36.05
N HIS A 881 -67.31 -47.48 36.26
CA HIS A 881 -68.16 -48.30 37.13
C HIS A 881 -67.64 -48.45 38.56
N THR A 882 -66.34 -48.32 38.75
CA THR A 882 -65.67 -48.66 40.02
C THR A 882 -65.33 -47.43 40.85
N ASN A 883 -65.25 -46.25 40.22
CA ASN A 883 -64.89 -45.00 40.88
C ASN A 883 -65.97 -43.93 40.70
N ALA A 884 -66.61 -43.56 41.82
CA ALA A 884 -67.63 -42.51 41.82
C ALA A 884 -67.08 -41.14 41.40
N SER A 885 -65.78 -40.87 41.63
CA SER A 885 -65.13 -39.62 41.22
C SER A 885 -65.03 -39.53 39.69
N ASP A 886 -64.56 -40.60 39.03
CA ASP A 886 -64.40 -40.62 37.57
C ASP A 886 -65.77 -40.53 36.89
N ALA A 887 -66.79 -41.23 37.43
CA ALA A 887 -68.17 -41.10 36.96
C ALA A 887 -68.74 -39.68 37.12
N ALA A 888 -68.39 -38.97 38.18
CA ALA A 888 -68.79 -37.58 38.37
C ALA A 888 -68.10 -36.64 37.36
N ILE A 889 -66.82 -36.87 37.08
CA ILE A 889 -66.04 -36.12 36.07
C ILE A 889 -66.64 -36.34 34.68
N VAL A 890 -66.87 -37.58 34.26
CA VAL A 890 -67.49 -37.91 32.97
C VAL A 890 -68.86 -37.24 32.84
N LYS A 891 -69.70 -37.30 33.89
CA LYS A 891 -71.00 -36.61 33.91
C LYS A 891 -70.85 -35.09 33.77
N ALA A 892 -69.87 -34.49 34.44
CA ALA A 892 -69.60 -33.05 34.36
C ALA A 892 -69.17 -32.64 32.95
N ILE A 893 -68.25 -33.39 32.33
CA ILE A 893 -67.78 -33.14 30.96
C ILE A 893 -68.95 -33.23 29.97
N ILE A 894 -69.77 -34.27 30.06
CA ILE A 894 -70.94 -34.43 29.19
C ILE A 894 -71.94 -33.27 29.37
N THR A 895 -72.23 -32.90 30.62
CA THR A 895 -73.16 -31.80 30.93
C THR A 895 -72.63 -30.46 30.37
N MET A 896 -71.32 -30.24 30.51
CA MET A 896 -70.65 -29.05 29.99
C MET A 896 -70.66 -29.01 28.46
N GLY A 897 -70.34 -30.13 27.80
CA GLY A 897 -70.39 -30.25 26.34
C GLY A 897 -71.75 -29.81 25.80
N ARG A 898 -72.84 -30.33 26.38
CA ARG A 898 -74.20 -29.90 26.02
C ARG A 898 -74.46 -28.42 26.27
N GLY A 899 -74.01 -27.89 27.41
CA GLY A 899 -74.17 -26.47 27.75
C GLY A 899 -73.48 -25.54 26.75
N LEU A 900 -72.42 -26.01 26.07
CA LEU A 900 -71.68 -25.28 25.05
C LEU A 900 -72.10 -25.64 23.61
N GLY A 901 -73.08 -26.53 23.44
CA GLY A 901 -73.52 -27.02 22.13
C GLY A 901 -72.50 -27.93 21.44
N LEU A 902 -71.62 -28.58 22.21
CA LEU A 902 -70.60 -29.53 21.75
C LEU A 902 -71.11 -30.97 21.90
N GLU A 903 -70.79 -31.81 20.92
CA GLU A 903 -71.02 -33.25 21.02
C GLU A 903 -69.91 -33.89 21.87
N THR A 904 -70.22 -35.01 22.54
CA THR A 904 -69.27 -35.71 23.42
C THR A 904 -69.00 -37.13 22.94
N ILE A 905 -67.72 -37.51 22.88
CA ILE A 905 -67.27 -38.85 22.51
C ILE A 905 -66.58 -39.48 23.71
N ALA A 906 -67.01 -40.66 24.13
CA ALA A 906 -66.29 -41.43 25.14
C ALA A 906 -65.31 -42.40 24.47
N GLU A 907 -64.02 -42.30 24.81
CA GLU A 907 -62.97 -43.16 24.29
C GLU A 907 -62.63 -44.33 25.21
N GLY A 908 -62.05 -45.38 24.64
CA GLY A 908 -61.57 -46.51 25.43
C GLY A 908 -62.69 -47.30 26.10
N VAL A 909 -63.86 -47.39 25.47
CA VAL A 909 -64.94 -48.27 25.94
C VAL A 909 -64.55 -49.73 25.70
N GLU A 910 -64.23 -50.45 26.78
CA GLU A 910 -63.73 -51.83 26.77
C GLU A 910 -64.78 -52.86 27.19
N ALA A 911 -65.86 -52.45 27.86
CA ALA A 911 -66.94 -53.31 28.32
C ALA A 911 -68.34 -52.79 27.92
N LEU A 912 -69.31 -53.69 27.70
CA LEU A 912 -70.68 -53.31 27.30
C LEU A 912 -71.40 -52.52 28.40
N GLU A 913 -71.10 -52.82 29.66
CA GLU A 913 -71.63 -52.11 30.81
C GLU A 913 -71.23 -50.62 30.76
N GLN A 914 -70.02 -50.29 30.28
CA GLN A 914 -69.57 -48.89 30.16
C GLN A 914 -70.42 -48.16 29.13
N LEU A 915 -70.78 -48.82 28.03
CA LEU A 915 -71.66 -48.27 27.01
C LEU A 915 -73.08 -48.00 27.55
N GLU A 916 -73.63 -48.91 28.36
CA GLU A 916 -74.93 -48.70 29.03
C GLU A 916 -74.89 -47.50 29.97
N ARG A 917 -73.81 -47.37 30.75
CA ARG A 917 -73.65 -46.23 31.65
C ARG A 917 -73.49 -44.91 30.91
N LEU A 918 -72.78 -44.90 29.79
CA LEU A 918 -72.67 -43.73 28.92
C LEU A 918 -74.01 -43.36 28.29
N ARG A 919 -74.88 -44.34 28.00
CA ARG A 919 -76.25 -44.11 27.55
C ARG A 919 -77.11 -43.45 28.63
N ASP A 920 -77.01 -43.91 29.88
CA ASP A 920 -77.69 -43.26 31.02
C ASP A 920 -77.23 -41.82 31.24
N LEU A 921 -75.93 -41.59 31.07
CA LEU A 921 -75.34 -40.25 31.14
C LEU A 921 -75.63 -39.42 29.88
N GLN A 922 -76.31 -39.99 28.88
CA GLN A 922 -76.70 -39.36 27.61
C GLN A 922 -75.47 -38.84 26.82
N CYS A 923 -74.37 -39.59 26.81
CA CYS A 923 -73.21 -39.30 25.96
C CYS A 923 -73.58 -39.45 24.48
N SER A 924 -73.05 -38.61 23.60
CA SER A 924 -73.44 -38.60 22.18
C SER A 924 -72.90 -39.83 21.45
N TYR A 925 -71.58 -40.03 21.53
CA TYR A 925 -70.87 -41.05 20.77
C TYR A 925 -69.91 -41.84 21.65
N ALA A 926 -69.56 -43.05 21.20
CA ALA A 926 -68.60 -43.91 21.89
C ALA A 926 -67.65 -44.59 20.89
N GLN A 927 -66.44 -44.85 21.36
CA GLN A 927 -65.39 -45.56 20.65
C GLN A 927 -64.60 -46.45 21.63
N GLY A 928 -64.23 -47.65 21.19
CA GLY A 928 -63.43 -48.56 22.01
C GLY A 928 -63.51 -50.02 21.60
N TYR A 929 -62.76 -50.86 22.29
CA TYR A 929 -62.59 -52.28 21.95
C TYR A 929 -63.84 -53.13 22.21
N ALA A 930 -64.75 -52.70 23.09
CA ALA A 930 -66.07 -53.32 23.25
C ALA A 930 -66.90 -53.28 21.97
N LEU A 931 -66.67 -52.25 21.14
CA LEU A 931 -67.40 -52.04 19.89
C LEU A 931 -66.66 -52.69 18.72
N CYS A 932 -65.40 -52.28 18.52
CA CYS A 932 -64.53 -52.77 17.47
C CYS A 932 -63.10 -52.26 17.73
N PRO A 933 -62.07 -53.13 17.65
CA PRO A 933 -60.68 -52.66 17.60
C PRO A 933 -60.42 -51.92 16.27
N PRO A 934 -59.30 -51.18 16.14
CA PRO A 934 -58.90 -50.60 14.86
C PRO A 934 -58.71 -51.68 13.79
N LEU A 935 -59.39 -51.55 12.66
CA LEU A 935 -59.36 -52.52 11.56
C LEU A 935 -58.78 -51.88 10.28
N VAL A 936 -58.39 -52.70 9.32
CA VAL A 936 -58.01 -52.20 7.98
C VAL A 936 -59.23 -51.78 7.17
N ALA A 937 -59.01 -51.07 6.06
CA ALA A 937 -60.09 -50.40 5.34
C ALA A 937 -61.19 -51.36 4.83
N GLU A 938 -60.78 -52.55 4.38
CA GLU A 938 -61.65 -53.59 3.82
C GLU A 938 -62.57 -54.19 4.89
N GLU A 939 -62.04 -54.40 6.09
CA GLU A 939 -62.77 -54.99 7.22
C GLU A 939 -63.79 -54.01 7.81
N ILE A 940 -63.49 -52.70 7.79
CA ILE A 940 -64.45 -51.67 8.23
C ILE A 940 -65.66 -51.58 7.32
N ALA A 941 -65.46 -51.68 5.99
CA ALA A 941 -66.58 -51.69 5.05
C ALA A 941 -67.54 -52.87 5.34
N ALA A 942 -66.99 -54.04 5.66
CA ALA A 942 -67.76 -55.20 6.08
C ALA A 942 -68.46 -55.00 7.44
N TYR A 943 -67.80 -54.37 8.41
CA TYR A 943 -68.39 -54.04 9.70
C TYR A 943 -69.59 -53.08 9.58
N MET A 944 -69.45 -52.03 8.75
CA MET A 944 -70.50 -51.03 8.52
C MET A 944 -71.74 -51.63 7.85
N THR A 945 -71.54 -52.53 6.86
CA THR A 945 -72.64 -53.18 6.13
C THR A 945 -73.29 -54.32 6.92
N GLY A 946 -72.51 -55.11 7.67
CA GLY A 946 -73.00 -56.21 8.50
C GLY A 946 -73.87 -55.77 9.68
N ARG A 947 -73.63 -54.58 10.25
CA ARG A 947 -74.47 -54.04 11.34
C ARG A 947 -75.83 -53.52 10.85
N GLN A 948 -75.92 -53.01 9.63
CA GLN A 948 -77.21 -52.63 9.02
C GLN A 948 -78.14 -53.84 8.82
N MET A 949 -77.58 -55.04 8.59
CA MET A 949 -78.36 -56.28 8.46
C MET A 949 -78.91 -56.85 9.78
N ASN A 950 -78.34 -56.50 10.93
CA ASN A 950 -78.83 -56.94 12.25
C ASN A 950 -79.77 -55.91 12.93
N GLN A 951 -80.07 -54.78 12.27
CA GLN A 951 -81.01 -53.75 12.73
C GLN A 951 -82.28 -53.63 11.86
N LEU A 952 -82.42 -54.48 10.83
CA LEU A 952 -83.66 -54.78 10.10
C LEU A 952 -84.16 -56.17 10.52
#